data_AF-A0AAU5L6N1-F1
#
_entry.id   AF-A0AAU5L6N1-F1
#
_cell.length_a   1.000
_cell.length_b   1.000
_cell.length_c   1.000
_cell.angle_alpha   90.00
_cell.angle_beta   90.00
_cell.angle_gamma   90.00
#
_symmetry.space_group_name_H-M   'P 1'
#
loop_
_entity.id
_entity.type
_entity.pdbx_description
1 polymer ?
#
loop_
_entity_poly.entity_id
_entity_poly.type
_entity_poly.pdbx_seq_one_letter_code
_entity_poly.pdbx_strand_id
1 'polypeptide(L)'
;MEGPPPASRQGRAWSDEETGRLVDGVREGFDLSELAGRHGRTTGAIGARLARLVPEAELPEAELVEDSPASGGGPVSGVALVGSAELEWLRARLAADPDYPWRSVFDARRRPPRGLRRRRAAGHAPAATPGEPAPAGPTRGEPAAGPQWSARLDDVRAEWERTIGHRLRAERRAEFVARPVVADLAVVAAPLRQAAARRLWEGEARLLLDDWLLECLCPGASRLTTDWAPIAERDPDTVLLLRELAAAAAAEIPAGRSREIVCRRLGLHDGPAESLAAVGEAFGISRERVRQLQVKAVRGMASTAAPATRSLRTLLAGLSRVDDPPCPDGSPDGSPAGDGPDPLDGSRTAGAAVADPPASARLLDLAEVLLPAVPVRQAALVIAQLAGARKLRAENLAAEAVTVRALRHDAARRELSRQGRIERAARRWAALEAEVSWFGAPQPAPPRGELAALRDTAGEDGRSGSWHCPKLGREVAYESETEWRVVQLLSFAPQIAYYQEQPLAIGYDFDGRRRTYYPDLLVATTDGRCVLIEVKPVYEMATAVNVAKYRAVEALCRARGWGLVATDGWRTRRLLEDRPVDGRLEAALDEALARGGELTWHQVRAAAGALPLKSLDLAALVLRRGWVWRTHPYRLRSGAPASVPALLSDPAPASDFTPVSAPAPDASAPDASAPPPPPPPPSPGTEPIPLFPEVSPRRRVVPSPAEVEAARTAAGGWTRAQLAAWGVAWPAPKGWKQRLAQEWAAGR
;
A
#
# COMPACT_ATOMS: atom_id res chain seq x y z
N MET A 1 -12.13 -48.06 16.11
CA MET A 1 -13.36 -47.89 15.31
C MET A 1 -13.59 -46.40 15.15
N GLU A 2 -12.97 -45.79 14.14
CA GLU A 2 -13.27 -44.40 13.79
C GLU A 2 -14.53 -44.41 12.93
N GLY A 3 -15.59 -43.78 13.45
CA GLY A 3 -16.81 -43.54 12.68
C GLY A 3 -16.54 -42.62 11.49
N PRO A 4 -17.46 -42.55 10.52
CA PRO A 4 -17.31 -41.65 9.38
C PRO A 4 -17.05 -40.21 9.85
N PRO A 5 -16.16 -39.45 9.18
CA PRO A 5 -15.89 -38.06 9.54
C PRO A 5 -17.21 -37.26 9.54
N PRO A 6 -17.39 -36.30 10.47
CA PRO A 6 -18.60 -35.51 10.53
C PRO A 6 -18.84 -34.81 9.18
N ALA A 7 -20.05 -34.95 8.65
CA ALA A 7 -20.44 -34.29 7.41
C ALA A 7 -20.22 -32.78 7.52
N SER A 8 -19.55 -32.17 6.54
CA SER A 8 -19.29 -30.74 6.50
C SER A 8 -20.59 -29.94 6.70
N ARG A 9 -20.58 -29.04 7.70
CA ARG A 9 -21.67 -28.10 8.02
C ARG A 9 -21.32 -26.66 7.65
N GLN A 10 -20.26 -26.47 6.86
CA GLN A 10 -19.88 -25.17 6.30
C GLN A 10 -21.07 -24.55 5.55
N GLY A 11 -21.42 -23.29 5.88
CA GLY A 11 -22.54 -22.57 5.27
C GLY A 11 -23.94 -22.90 5.80
N ARG A 12 -24.10 -23.79 6.80
CA ARG A 12 -25.41 -24.01 7.46
C ARG A 12 -25.64 -22.99 8.57
N ALA A 13 -26.88 -22.53 8.72
CA ALA A 13 -27.28 -21.67 9.84
C ALA A 13 -26.97 -22.33 11.20
N TRP A 14 -26.49 -21.55 12.16
CA TRP A 14 -26.22 -22.04 13.52
C TRP A 14 -27.54 -22.26 14.27
N SER A 15 -27.73 -23.47 14.81
CA SER A 15 -28.80 -23.71 15.78
C SER A 15 -28.37 -23.39 17.21
N ASP A 16 -29.33 -23.15 18.09
CA ASP A 16 -29.04 -22.92 19.52
C ASP A 16 -28.41 -24.16 20.18
N GLU A 17 -28.82 -25.36 19.75
CA GLU A 17 -28.20 -26.63 20.16
C GLU A 17 -26.74 -26.76 19.70
N GLU A 18 -26.44 -26.29 18.49
CA GLU A 18 -25.06 -26.28 17.97
C GLU A 18 -24.20 -25.27 18.72
N THR A 19 -24.79 -24.15 19.14
CA THR A 19 -24.10 -23.17 19.98
C THR A 19 -23.88 -23.71 21.40
N GLY A 20 -24.81 -24.49 21.93
CA GLY A 20 -24.61 -25.22 23.19
C GLY A 20 -23.44 -26.20 23.14
N ARG A 21 -23.39 -27.04 22.09
CA ARG A 21 -22.26 -27.96 21.88
C ARG A 21 -20.92 -27.24 21.74
N LEU A 22 -20.91 -26.03 21.17
CA LEU A 22 -19.70 -25.22 21.07
C LEU A 22 -19.21 -24.80 22.46
N VAL A 23 -20.11 -24.32 23.33
CA VAL A 23 -19.81 -23.95 24.71
C VAL A 23 -19.33 -25.14 25.53
N ASP A 24 -19.96 -26.31 25.35
CA ASP A 24 -19.52 -27.54 25.99
C ASP A 24 -18.10 -27.93 25.52
N GLY A 25 -17.80 -27.77 24.23
CA GLY A 25 -16.44 -27.95 23.71
C GLY A 25 -15.42 -26.96 24.32
N VAL A 26 -15.81 -25.72 24.60
CA VAL A 26 -14.94 -24.76 25.31
C VAL A 26 -14.68 -25.21 26.75
N ARG A 27 -15.70 -25.72 27.45
CA ARG A 27 -15.56 -26.27 28.82
C ARG A 27 -14.67 -27.51 28.86
N GLU A 28 -14.78 -28.36 27.85
CA GLU A 28 -13.96 -29.57 27.71
C GLU A 28 -12.50 -29.25 27.30
N GLY A 29 -12.18 -27.99 27.00
CA GLY A 29 -10.80 -27.53 26.76
C GLY A 29 -10.32 -27.59 25.32
N PHE A 30 -11.21 -27.82 24.34
CA PHE A 30 -10.82 -27.93 22.93
C PHE A 30 -10.30 -26.62 22.35
N ASP A 31 -9.27 -26.72 21.52
CA ASP A 31 -8.74 -25.60 20.74
C ASP A 31 -9.64 -25.24 19.54
N LEU A 32 -9.37 -24.13 18.87
CA LEU A 32 -10.18 -23.66 17.73
C LEU A 32 -10.23 -24.67 16.57
N SER A 33 -9.16 -25.42 16.34
CA SER A 33 -9.06 -26.41 15.26
C SER A 33 -9.88 -27.65 15.58
N GLU A 34 -9.82 -28.12 16.84
CA GLU A 34 -10.60 -29.24 17.34
C GLU A 34 -12.10 -28.92 17.38
N LEU A 35 -12.47 -27.70 17.81
CA LEU A 35 -13.84 -27.18 17.75
C LEU A 35 -14.33 -27.09 16.30
N ALA A 36 -13.50 -26.59 15.39
CA ALA A 36 -13.82 -26.53 13.96
C ALA A 36 -14.08 -27.93 13.38
N GLY A 37 -13.23 -28.90 13.70
CA GLY A 37 -13.37 -30.31 13.30
C GLY A 37 -14.64 -30.96 13.82
N ARG A 38 -14.95 -30.81 15.12
CA ARG A 38 -16.15 -31.37 15.77
C ARG A 38 -17.46 -30.80 15.21
N HIS A 39 -17.45 -29.52 14.86
CA HIS A 39 -18.62 -28.84 14.31
C HIS A 39 -18.71 -28.96 12.78
N GLY A 40 -17.68 -29.48 12.11
CA GLY A 40 -17.59 -29.50 10.64
C GLY A 40 -17.62 -28.10 10.03
N ARG A 41 -17.00 -27.12 10.71
CA ARG A 41 -16.96 -25.69 10.35
C ARG A 41 -15.51 -25.20 10.22
N THR A 42 -15.30 -23.97 9.74
CA THR A 42 -13.97 -23.35 9.69
C THR A 42 -13.61 -22.70 11.02
N THR A 43 -12.32 -22.58 11.34
CA THR A 43 -11.82 -21.91 12.55
C THR A 43 -12.34 -20.46 12.66
N GLY A 44 -12.38 -19.72 11.56
CA GLY A 44 -12.97 -18.37 11.53
C GLY A 44 -14.48 -18.32 11.82
N ALA A 45 -15.24 -19.34 11.39
CA ALA A 45 -16.67 -19.43 11.72
C ALA A 45 -16.91 -19.79 13.19
N ILE A 46 -16.02 -20.58 13.79
CA ILE A 46 -15.99 -20.82 15.24
C ILE A 46 -15.66 -19.52 15.96
N GLY A 47 -14.59 -18.82 15.55
CA GLY A 47 -14.15 -17.57 16.15
C GLY A 47 -15.23 -16.49 16.15
N ALA A 48 -15.84 -16.22 14.99
CA ALA A 48 -16.94 -15.26 14.87
C ALA A 48 -18.16 -15.65 15.72
N ARG A 49 -18.37 -16.94 15.99
CA ARG A 49 -19.47 -17.40 16.85
C ARG A 49 -19.13 -17.24 18.33
N LEU A 50 -17.90 -17.57 18.75
CA LEU A 50 -17.40 -17.34 20.12
C LEU A 50 -17.42 -15.86 20.47
N ALA A 51 -17.02 -15.02 19.52
CA ALA A 51 -17.12 -13.58 19.58
C ALA A 51 -18.56 -13.05 19.59
N ARG A 52 -19.61 -13.87 19.77
CA ARG A 52 -20.98 -13.45 20.11
C ARG A 52 -21.42 -13.93 21.50
N LEU A 53 -20.61 -14.76 22.16
CA LEU A 53 -20.86 -15.32 23.49
C LEU A 53 -20.19 -14.51 24.61
N VAL A 54 -19.24 -13.64 24.26
CA VAL A 54 -18.62 -12.66 25.17
C VAL A 54 -19.52 -11.42 25.31
N PRO A 55 -19.55 -10.65 26.40
CA PRO A 55 -20.21 -9.34 26.42
C PRO A 55 -19.44 -8.34 25.55
N GLU A 56 -20.12 -7.40 24.89
CA GLU A 56 -19.46 -6.42 24.01
C GLU A 56 -18.41 -5.56 24.72
N ALA A 57 -18.69 -5.15 25.96
CA ALA A 57 -17.78 -4.38 26.81
C ALA A 57 -16.57 -5.18 27.33
N GLU A 58 -16.56 -6.50 27.14
CA GLU A 58 -15.50 -7.41 27.58
C GLU A 58 -14.91 -8.20 26.40
N LEU A 59 -15.19 -7.78 25.16
CA LEU A 59 -14.49 -8.31 24.00
C LEU A 59 -13.00 -8.00 24.18
N PRO A 60 -12.12 -9.01 24.09
CA PRO A 60 -10.69 -8.75 24.07
C PRO A 60 -10.40 -7.82 22.90
N GLU A 61 -9.78 -6.66 23.16
CA GLU A 61 -9.16 -5.89 22.09
C GLU A 61 -8.17 -6.83 21.41
N ALA A 62 -8.15 -6.85 20.08
CA ALA A 62 -7.15 -7.61 19.35
C ALA A 62 -5.78 -7.00 19.69
N GLU A 63 -5.13 -7.51 20.73
CA GLU A 63 -3.80 -7.07 21.14
C GLU A 63 -2.87 -7.26 19.94
N LEU A 64 -2.52 -6.14 19.31
CA LEU A 64 -1.29 -6.03 18.56
C LEU A 64 -0.18 -6.24 19.59
N VAL A 65 0.31 -7.47 19.69
CA VAL A 65 1.45 -7.81 20.55
C VAL A 65 2.64 -6.97 20.07
N GLU A 66 2.90 -5.87 20.78
CA GLU A 66 4.18 -5.20 20.74
C GLU A 66 5.23 -6.09 21.44
N ASP A 67 6.42 -6.10 20.86
CA ASP A 67 7.58 -6.91 21.20
C ASP A 67 7.76 -7.20 22.71
N SER A 68 7.96 -8.48 23.03
CA SER A 68 8.70 -8.88 24.24
C SER A 68 9.90 -9.76 23.84
N PRO A 69 11.06 -9.61 24.51
CA PRO A 69 12.33 -10.00 23.94
C PRO A 69 12.59 -11.51 24.01
N ALA A 70 13.31 -11.97 22.99
CA ALA A 70 13.70 -13.34 22.73
C ALA A 70 14.22 -14.11 23.96
N SER A 71 13.73 -15.35 24.11
CA SER A 71 14.46 -16.44 24.75
C SER A 71 14.03 -17.77 24.12
N GLY A 72 14.75 -18.18 23.07
CA GLY A 72 14.94 -19.59 22.70
C GLY A 72 13.87 -20.27 21.82
N GLY A 73 14.18 -20.40 20.52
CA GLY A 73 13.89 -21.62 19.75
C GLY A 73 12.67 -21.65 18.81
N GLY A 74 12.90 -21.42 17.52
CA GLY A 74 12.05 -21.89 16.40
C GLY A 74 11.05 -20.86 15.83
N PRO A 75 10.77 -20.88 14.51
CA PRO A 75 9.88 -19.90 13.89
C PRO A 75 8.42 -20.22 14.25
N VAL A 76 7.84 -19.45 15.16
CA VAL A 76 6.41 -19.53 15.48
C VAL A 76 5.66 -18.68 14.46
N SER A 77 4.81 -19.33 13.66
CA SER A 77 3.88 -18.70 12.72
C SER A 77 2.76 -18.00 13.50
N GLY A 78 3.05 -16.83 14.07
CA GLY A 78 2.11 -16.03 14.85
C GLY A 78 1.27 -15.11 13.97
N VAL A 79 0.23 -15.65 13.33
CA VAL A 79 -0.95 -14.86 12.97
C VAL A 79 -1.99 -15.22 14.03
N ALA A 80 -2.34 -14.27 14.90
CA ALA A 80 -3.44 -14.48 15.84
C ALA A 80 -4.69 -14.89 15.05
N LEU A 81 -5.13 -16.14 15.23
CA LEU A 81 -6.34 -16.63 14.58
C LEU A 81 -7.52 -15.84 15.14
N VAL A 82 -8.33 -15.27 14.25
CA VAL A 82 -9.61 -14.63 14.59
C VAL A 82 -10.43 -15.61 15.45
N GLY A 83 -10.74 -15.26 16.69
CA GLY A 83 -11.45 -16.12 17.65
C GLY A 83 -10.63 -16.71 18.81
N SER A 84 -9.31 -16.53 18.82
CA SER A 84 -8.41 -17.15 19.82
C SER A 84 -8.52 -16.47 21.19
N ALA A 85 -8.50 -15.14 21.23
CA ALA A 85 -8.67 -14.37 22.46
C ALA A 85 -10.08 -14.57 23.05
N GLU A 86 -11.11 -14.67 22.21
CA GLU A 86 -12.49 -14.90 22.63
C GLU A 86 -12.70 -16.31 23.18
N LEU A 87 -11.98 -17.31 22.64
CA LEU A 87 -11.96 -18.67 23.18
C LEU A 87 -11.36 -18.71 24.58
N GLU A 88 -10.21 -18.06 24.77
CA GLU A 88 -9.51 -18.01 26.07
C GLU A 88 -10.33 -17.26 27.12
N TRP A 89 -10.90 -16.11 26.76
CA TRP A 89 -11.80 -15.37 27.65
C TRP A 89 -12.99 -16.23 28.07
N LEU A 90 -13.65 -16.89 27.10
CA LEU A 90 -14.85 -17.67 27.39
C LEU A 90 -14.52 -18.91 28.25
N ARG A 91 -13.34 -19.51 28.03
CA ARG A 91 -12.84 -20.61 28.86
C ARG A 91 -12.57 -20.17 30.28
N ALA A 92 -11.88 -19.05 30.48
CA ALA A 92 -11.62 -18.48 31.80
C ALA A 92 -12.93 -18.12 32.52
N ARG A 93 -13.89 -17.54 31.79
CA ARG A 93 -15.21 -17.18 32.32
C ARG A 93 -16.01 -18.40 32.76
N LEU A 94 -16.07 -19.44 31.93
CA LEU A 94 -16.80 -20.68 32.24
C LEU A 94 -16.15 -21.50 33.35
N ALA A 95 -14.84 -21.37 33.55
CA ALA A 95 -14.14 -21.98 34.68
C ALA A 95 -14.46 -21.26 36.01
N ALA A 96 -14.59 -19.93 35.98
CA ALA A 96 -14.93 -19.13 37.16
C ALA A 96 -16.43 -19.15 37.48
N ASP A 97 -17.28 -19.21 36.46
CA ASP A 97 -18.74 -19.26 36.55
C ASP A 97 -19.28 -20.35 35.61
N PRO A 98 -19.47 -21.58 36.12
CA PRO A 98 -19.99 -22.68 35.32
C PRO A 98 -21.38 -22.41 34.73
N ASP A 99 -22.18 -21.55 35.38
CA ASP A 99 -23.54 -21.20 34.97
C ASP A 99 -23.62 -19.93 34.13
N TYR A 100 -22.47 -19.46 33.60
CA TYR A 100 -22.37 -18.26 32.77
C TYR A 100 -23.51 -18.20 31.72
N PRO A 101 -24.35 -17.16 31.73
CA PRO A 101 -25.59 -17.10 30.94
C PRO A 101 -25.32 -16.70 29.49
N TRP A 102 -24.47 -17.46 28.80
CA TRP A 102 -24.04 -17.22 27.43
C TRP A 102 -25.21 -17.05 26.45
N ARG A 103 -26.34 -17.73 26.69
CA ARG A 103 -27.57 -17.57 25.89
C ARG A 103 -28.14 -16.17 25.99
N SER A 104 -28.18 -15.61 27.19
CA SER A 104 -28.68 -14.26 27.43
C SER A 104 -27.73 -13.20 26.88
N VAL A 105 -26.42 -13.43 26.94
CA VAL A 105 -25.41 -12.55 26.35
C VAL A 105 -25.49 -12.59 24.82
N PHE A 106 -25.63 -13.79 24.25
CA PHE A 106 -25.85 -14.00 22.83
C PHE A 106 -27.11 -13.30 22.31
N ASP A 107 -28.22 -13.42 23.04
CA ASP A 107 -29.48 -12.74 22.72
C ASP A 107 -29.43 -11.23 22.93
N ALA A 108 -28.65 -10.75 23.90
CA ALA A 108 -28.38 -9.33 24.12
C ALA A 108 -27.57 -8.74 22.96
N ARG A 109 -26.55 -9.47 22.48
CA ARG A 109 -25.77 -9.08 21.28
C ARG A 109 -26.54 -9.19 19.97
N ARG A 110 -27.67 -9.90 19.96
CA ARG A 110 -28.64 -9.86 18.86
C ARG A 110 -29.56 -8.64 18.89
N ARG A 111 -29.55 -7.83 19.96
CA ARG A 111 -30.36 -6.62 20.10
C ARG A 111 -29.46 -5.39 20.19
N PRO A 112 -29.82 -4.25 19.57
CA PRO A 112 -29.08 -3.01 19.78
C PRO A 112 -29.24 -2.49 21.22
N PRO A 113 -28.34 -1.62 21.73
CA PRO A 113 -28.38 -1.14 23.10
C PRO A 113 -29.65 -0.32 23.38
N ARG A 114 -30.23 -0.51 24.58
CA ARG A 114 -31.54 0.04 24.98
C ARG A 114 -31.42 1.40 25.68
N GLY A 115 -32.26 2.35 25.26
CA GLY A 115 -32.77 3.43 26.09
C GLY A 115 -34.29 3.35 26.27
N LEU A 116 -34.77 2.67 27.32
CA LEU A 116 -35.80 3.16 28.27
C LEU A 116 -36.16 2.08 29.30
N ARG A 117 -36.39 2.56 30.53
CA ARG A 117 -36.49 1.81 31.79
C ARG A 117 -37.78 1.02 31.98
N ARG A 118 -37.64 -0.04 32.80
CA ARG A 118 -38.57 -0.52 33.84
C ARG A 118 -40.08 -0.48 33.53
N ARG A 119 -40.67 -1.67 33.42
CA ARG A 119 -41.79 -2.07 34.29
C ARG A 119 -41.86 -3.59 34.41
N ARG A 120 -41.62 -4.05 35.65
CA ARG A 120 -42.08 -5.26 36.36
C ARG A 120 -42.51 -6.45 35.48
N ALA A 121 -41.79 -7.57 35.54
CA ALA A 121 -41.92 -8.55 36.62
C ALA A 121 -43.38 -9.02 36.80
N ALA A 122 -43.72 -10.14 36.18
CA ALA A 122 -44.61 -11.19 36.71
C ALA A 122 -44.75 -12.30 35.66
N GLY A 123 -44.66 -13.56 36.10
CA GLY A 123 -45.13 -14.73 35.34
C GLY A 123 -44.05 -15.75 34.98
N HIS A 124 -43.72 -16.60 35.95
CA HIS A 124 -43.03 -17.86 35.71
C HIS A 124 -43.96 -18.92 35.07
N ALA A 125 -43.36 -19.74 34.20
CA ALA A 125 -43.63 -21.16 33.90
C ALA A 125 -44.83 -21.57 32.99
N PRO A 126 -44.85 -22.80 32.41
CA PRO A 126 -43.79 -23.82 32.28
C PRO A 126 -43.53 -24.31 30.83
N ALA A 127 -42.51 -25.16 30.72
CA ALA A 127 -42.02 -25.85 29.53
C ALA A 127 -43.03 -26.79 28.85
N ALA A 128 -42.88 -26.95 27.54
CA ALA A 128 -43.49 -28.02 26.75
C ALA A 128 -42.41 -28.79 25.96
N THR A 129 -42.58 -30.10 25.99
CA THR A 129 -41.70 -31.21 25.58
C THR A 129 -41.41 -31.25 24.06
N PRO A 130 -40.22 -31.70 23.62
CA PRO A 130 -39.86 -31.77 22.21
C PRO A 130 -40.32 -33.09 21.56
N GLY A 131 -40.99 -33.01 20.42
CA GLY A 131 -41.27 -34.18 19.60
C GLY A 131 -42.34 -33.95 18.53
N GLU A 132 -42.01 -33.24 17.45
CA GLU A 132 -42.66 -33.43 16.14
C GLU A 132 -41.77 -32.83 15.02
N PRO A 133 -41.66 -33.49 13.84
CA PRO A 133 -40.77 -33.06 12.77
C PRO A 133 -41.33 -31.82 12.05
N ALA A 134 -40.45 -30.85 11.77
CA ALA A 134 -40.78 -29.62 11.06
C ALA A 134 -41.31 -29.89 9.64
N PRO A 135 -42.43 -29.28 9.21
CA PRO A 135 -42.95 -29.49 7.87
C PRO A 135 -42.15 -28.66 6.86
N ALA A 136 -41.91 -29.26 5.68
CA ALA A 136 -41.35 -28.60 4.52
C ALA A 136 -42.20 -27.38 4.12
N GLY A 137 -41.53 -26.25 3.85
CA GLY A 137 -42.18 -25.01 3.44
C GLY A 137 -42.98 -25.17 2.13
N PRO A 138 -44.17 -24.53 2.02
CA PRO A 138 -45.02 -24.72 0.86
C PRO A 138 -44.47 -23.95 -0.34
N THR A 139 -44.30 -24.68 -1.45
CA THR A 139 -44.27 -24.11 -2.80
C THR A 139 -45.54 -23.31 -3.05
N ARG A 140 -45.42 -22.06 -3.54
CA ARG A 140 -46.53 -21.20 -3.98
C ARG A 140 -47.34 -21.91 -5.08
N GLY A 141 -48.37 -22.65 -4.66
CA GLY A 141 -49.58 -22.93 -5.43
C GLY A 141 -50.69 -22.03 -4.89
N GLU A 142 -51.63 -21.66 -5.75
CA GLU A 142 -52.76 -20.76 -5.45
C GLU A 142 -53.39 -21.04 -4.07
N PRO A 143 -53.72 -20.01 -3.27
CA PRO A 143 -54.34 -20.24 -1.98
C PRO A 143 -55.73 -20.81 -2.21
N ALA A 144 -55.94 -22.06 -1.81
CA ALA A 144 -57.27 -22.59 -1.63
C ALA A 144 -58.04 -21.63 -0.71
N ALA A 145 -59.06 -20.97 -1.26
CA ALA A 145 -59.93 -20.02 -0.56
C ALA A 145 -60.84 -20.77 0.44
N GLY A 146 -60.22 -21.39 1.44
CA GLY A 146 -60.88 -22.10 2.52
C GLY A 146 -60.96 -21.27 3.81
N PRO A 147 -61.82 -21.66 4.77
CA PRO A 147 -62.01 -20.95 6.04
C PRO A 147 -60.71 -20.68 6.83
N GLN A 148 -59.72 -21.56 6.69
CA GLN A 148 -58.42 -21.44 7.36
C GLN A 148 -57.55 -20.30 6.81
N TRP A 149 -57.68 -19.94 5.54
CA TRP A 149 -56.91 -18.84 4.94
C TRP A 149 -57.44 -17.48 5.40
N SER A 150 -58.76 -17.29 5.43
CA SER A 150 -59.40 -16.09 5.97
C SER A 150 -59.04 -15.87 7.44
N ALA A 151 -58.99 -16.94 8.24
CA ALA A 151 -58.56 -16.87 9.64
C ALA A 151 -57.11 -16.36 9.79
N ARG A 152 -56.18 -16.83 8.94
CA ARG A 152 -54.78 -16.36 8.96
C ARG A 152 -54.63 -14.89 8.59
N LEU A 153 -55.44 -14.39 7.66
CA LEU A 153 -55.46 -12.96 7.31
C LEU A 153 -56.00 -12.11 8.47
N ASP A 154 -57.05 -12.61 9.13
CA ASP A 154 -57.62 -11.96 10.32
C ASP A 154 -56.64 -11.97 11.51
N ASP A 155 -55.81 -13.02 11.66
CA ASP A 155 -54.76 -13.09 12.68
C ASP A 155 -53.71 -11.98 12.49
N VAL A 156 -53.27 -11.75 11.25
CA VAL A 156 -52.32 -10.65 10.93
C VAL A 156 -52.94 -9.29 11.28
N ARG A 157 -54.21 -9.07 10.93
CA ARG A 157 -54.93 -7.86 11.32
C ARG A 157 -55.03 -7.71 12.84
N ALA A 158 -55.38 -8.78 13.55
CA ALA A 158 -55.51 -8.76 15.00
C ALA A 158 -54.15 -8.52 15.70
N GLU A 159 -53.06 -9.07 15.17
CA GLU A 159 -51.70 -8.77 15.61
C GLU A 159 -51.32 -7.31 15.39
N TRP A 160 -51.67 -6.74 14.23
CA TRP A 160 -51.45 -5.33 13.93
C TRP A 160 -52.25 -4.42 14.89
N GLU A 161 -53.57 -4.63 15.03
CA GLU A 161 -54.44 -3.86 15.93
C GLU A 161 -53.95 -3.94 17.39
N ARG A 162 -53.48 -5.11 17.83
CA ARG A 162 -52.94 -5.32 19.18
C ARG A 162 -51.63 -4.57 19.41
N THR A 163 -50.74 -4.56 18.41
CA THR A 163 -49.43 -3.93 18.54
C THR A 163 -49.55 -2.42 18.61
N ILE A 164 -50.37 -1.82 17.74
CA ILE A 164 -50.55 -0.35 17.71
C ILE A 164 -51.53 0.16 18.77
N GLY A 165 -52.31 -0.73 19.39
CA GLY A 165 -53.32 -0.38 20.40
C GLY A 165 -54.60 0.25 19.85
N HIS A 166 -54.89 0.12 18.55
CA HIS A 166 -56.03 0.74 17.87
C HIS A 166 -56.80 -0.29 17.04
N ARG A 167 -58.14 -0.26 17.10
CA ARG A 167 -59.02 -1.15 16.31
C ARG A 167 -59.57 -0.46 15.09
N LEU A 168 -59.50 -1.11 13.94
CA LEU A 168 -60.07 -0.61 12.69
C LEU A 168 -61.60 -0.73 12.70
N ARG A 169 -62.27 0.22 12.07
CA ARG A 169 -63.71 0.13 11.77
C ARG A 169 -63.98 -1.02 10.80
N ALA A 170 -65.17 -1.62 10.83
CA ALA A 170 -65.53 -2.80 10.04
C ALA A 170 -65.18 -2.66 8.54
N GLU A 171 -65.50 -1.52 7.93
CA GLU A 171 -65.19 -1.21 6.52
C GLU A 171 -63.67 -1.21 6.24
N ARG A 172 -62.88 -0.59 7.13
CA ARG A 172 -61.41 -0.53 7.01
C ARG A 172 -60.73 -1.87 7.27
N ARG A 173 -61.38 -2.79 8.01
CA ARG A 173 -60.86 -4.15 8.22
C ARG A 173 -60.84 -4.96 6.94
N ALA A 174 -61.90 -4.87 6.14
CA ALA A 174 -61.97 -5.53 4.84
C ALA A 174 -60.90 -4.96 3.89
N GLU A 175 -60.75 -3.64 3.84
CA GLU A 175 -59.70 -2.98 3.05
C GLU A 175 -58.29 -3.38 3.50
N PHE A 176 -58.05 -3.47 4.81
CA PHE A 176 -56.77 -3.90 5.36
C PHE A 176 -56.41 -5.32 4.94
N VAL A 177 -57.34 -6.27 5.12
CA VAL A 177 -57.15 -7.69 4.78
C VAL A 177 -56.98 -7.89 3.27
N ALA A 178 -57.60 -7.05 2.44
CA ALA A 178 -57.46 -7.09 0.99
C ALA A 178 -56.05 -6.66 0.48
N ARG A 179 -55.19 -6.10 1.33
CA ARG A 179 -53.85 -5.66 0.92
C ARG A 179 -52.95 -6.86 0.63
N PRO A 180 -52.23 -6.90 -0.52
CA PRO A 180 -51.35 -8.01 -0.87
C PRO A 180 -50.30 -8.37 0.19
N VAL A 181 -49.72 -7.35 0.84
CA VAL A 181 -48.70 -7.55 1.88
C VAL A 181 -49.24 -8.29 3.12
N VAL A 182 -50.55 -8.20 3.39
CA VAL A 182 -51.21 -8.92 4.49
C VAL A 182 -51.32 -10.40 4.16
N ALA A 183 -51.55 -10.74 2.89
CA ALA A 183 -51.49 -12.12 2.43
C ALA A 183 -50.07 -12.70 2.57
N ASP A 184 -49.03 -11.94 2.22
CA ASP A 184 -47.64 -12.39 2.41
C ASP A 184 -47.29 -12.56 3.91
N LEU A 185 -47.71 -11.63 4.77
CA LEU A 185 -47.57 -11.76 6.23
C LEU A 185 -48.31 -13.00 6.76
N ALA A 186 -49.49 -13.34 6.23
CA ALA A 186 -50.26 -14.50 6.67
C ALA A 186 -49.54 -15.84 6.41
N VAL A 187 -48.55 -15.87 5.50
CA VAL A 187 -47.69 -17.04 5.25
C VAL A 187 -46.54 -17.14 6.27
N VAL A 188 -46.10 -16.02 6.86
CA VAL A 188 -45.02 -15.97 7.86
C VAL A 188 -45.49 -16.62 9.17
N ALA A 189 -44.61 -17.30 9.91
CA ALA A 189 -44.95 -17.86 11.21
C ALA A 189 -45.30 -16.76 12.24
N ALA A 190 -46.36 -16.97 13.03
CA ALA A 190 -46.83 -15.99 14.02
C ALA A 190 -45.75 -15.50 15.01
N PRO A 191 -44.85 -16.35 15.56
CA PRO A 191 -43.80 -15.89 16.46
C PRO A 191 -42.85 -14.87 15.80
N LEU A 192 -42.52 -15.05 14.52
CA LEU A 192 -41.67 -14.14 13.76
C LEU A 192 -42.37 -12.81 13.51
N ARG A 193 -43.63 -12.84 13.08
CA ARG A 193 -44.45 -11.64 12.92
C ARG A 193 -44.56 -10.84 14.20
N GLN A 194 -44.90 -11.49 15.31
CA GLN A 194 -45.06 -10.83 16.60
C GLN A 194 -43.74 -10.27 17.13
N ALA A 195 -42.61 -10.93 16.87
CA ALA A 195 -41.30 -10.41 17.24
C ALA A 195 -40.92 -9.18 16.39
N ALA A 196 -41.14 -9.22 15.08
CA ALA A 196 -40.89 -8.11 14.16
C ALA A 196 -41.76 -6.89 14.48
N ALA A 197 -43.07 -7.10 14.71
CA ALA A 197 -44.01 -6.04 15.07
C ALA A 197 -43.58 -5.31 16.35
N ARG A 198 -43.16 -6.07 17.38
CA ARG A 198 -42.65 -5.51 18.63
C ARG A 198 -41.38 -4.69 18.42
N ARG A 199 -40.41 -5.17 17.64
CA ARG A 199 -39.16 -4.45 17.37
C ARG A 199 -39.39 -3.11 16.67
N LEU A 200 -40.24 -3.09 15.64
CA LEU A 200 -40.57 -1.87 14.90
C LEU A 200 -41.30 -0.86 15.77
N TRP A 201 -42.30 -1.34 16.52
CA TRP A 201 -43.12 -0.47 17.37
C TRP A 201 -42.34 0.11 18.56
N GLU A 202 -41.48 -0.69 19.21
CA GLU A 202 -40.60 -0.21 20.30
C GLU A 202 -39.55 0.79 19.81
N GLY A 203 -39.13 0.70 18.55
CA GLY A 203 -38.10 1.57 17.97
C GLY A 203 -38.66 2.91 17.48
N GLU A 204 -39.62 2.87 16.55
CA GLU A 204 -40.07 4.06 15.80
C GLU A 204 -41.52 4.45 16.07
N ALA A 205 -42.25 3.69 16.91
CA ALA A 205 -43.70 3.84 17.12
C ALA A 205 -44.50 3.85 15.80
N ARG A 206 -43.99 3.14 14.78
CA ARG A 206 -44.61 2.98 13.46
C ARG A 206 -44.54 1.51 13.05
N LEU A 207 -45.63 1.02 12.47
CA LEU A 207 -45.74 -0.36 11.96
C LEU A 207 -46.31 -0.33 10.55
N LEU A 208 -45.47 0.07 9.60
CA LEU A 208 -45.78 -0.04 8.18
C LEU A 208 -45.77 -1.52 7.78
N LEU A 209 -46.72 -1.92 6.93
CA LEU A 209 -46.91 -3.34 6.61
C LEU A 209 -45.75 -3.92 5.80
N ASP A 210 -45.16 -3.14 4.88
CA ASP A 210 -43.98 -3.55 4.11
C ASP A 210 -42.75 -3.69 5.01
N ASP A 211 -42.50 -2.75 5.94
CA ASP A 211 -41.39 -2.84 6.89
C ASP A 211 -41.59 -4.00 7.86
N TRP A 212 -42.83 -4.25 8.28
CA TRP A 212 -43.16 -5.40 9.11
C TRP A 212 -42.86 -6.72 8.40
N LEU A 213 -43.24 -6.84 7.14
CA LEU A 213 -42.92 -8.00 6.32
C LEU A 213 -41.41 -8.12 6.09
N LEU A 214 -40.71 -7.01 5.80
CA LEU A 214 -39.26 -6.99 5.60
C LEU A 214 -38.52 -7.42 6.87
N GLU A 215 -38.91 -6.92 8.04
CA GLU A 215 -38.32 -7.30 9.35
C GLU A 215 -38.60 -8.75 9.76
N CYS A 216 -39.63 -9.38 9.19
CA CYS A 216 -39.84 -10.81 9.32
C CYS A 216 -38.83 -11.62 8.50
N LEU A 217 -38.43 -11.09 7.34
CA LEU A 217 -37.55 -11.77 6.38
C LEU A 217 -36.07 -11.52 6.68
N CYS A 218 -35.72 -10.26 7.01
CA CYS A 218 -34.38 -9.80 7.34
C CYS A 218 -34.47 -8.81 8.52
N PRO A 219 -34.33 -9.28 9.77
CA PRO A 219 -34.36 -8.42 10.94
C PRO A 219 -33.31 -7.30 10.87
N GLY A 220 -33.71 -6.06 11.11
CA GLY A 220 -32.86 -4.87 11.05
C GLY A 220 -32.78 -4.20 9.67
N ALA A 221 -33.23 -4.86 8.59
CA ALA A 221 -33.11 -4.33 7.23
C ALA A 221 -33.93 -3.04 7.00
N SER A 222 -34.99 -2.81 7.79
CA SER A 222 -35.78 -1.56 7.70
C SER A 222 -34.98 -0.30 8.06
N ARG A 223 -33.84 -0.45 8.76
CA ARG A 223 -32.97 0.64 9.21
C ARG A 223 -31.86 0.99 8.23
N LEU A 224 -31.66 0.17 7.21
CA LEU A 224 -30.66 0.45 6.17
C LEU A 224 -31.07 1.71 5.42
N THR A 225 -30.12 2.62 5.24
CA THR A 225 -30.33 3.88 4.52
C THR A 225 -29.50 3.89 3.23
N THR A 226 -29.70 4.92 2.42
CA THR A 226 -28.86 5.20 1.24
C THR A 226 -27.65 6.07 1.59
N ASP A 227 -27.31 6.20 2.87
CA ASP A 227 -26.09 6.91 3.30
C ASP A 227 -24.85 6.12 2.87
N TRP A 228 -23.89 6.83 2.29
CA TRP A 228 -22.67 6.23 1.74
C TRP A 228 -21.57 6.06 2.79
N ALA A 229 -21.54 6.91 3.83
CA ALA A 229 -20.46 6.92 4.79
C ALA A 229 -20.21 5.54 5.46
N PRO A 230 -21.24 4.81 5.94
CA PRO A 230 -21.03 3.49 6.53
C PRO A 230 -20.47 2.46 5.55
N ILE A 231 -20.78 2.57 4.25
CA ILE A 231 -20.23 1.67 3.22
C ILE A 231 -18.75 1.99 2.95
N ALA A 232 -18.40 3.28 2.86
CA ALA A 232 -17.03 3.73 2.67
C ALA A 232 -16.12 3.33 3.83
N GLU A 233 -16.63 3.44 5.06
CA GLU A 233 -15.95 3.04 6.30
C GLU A 233 -15.96 1.53 6.55
N ARG A 234 -16.75 0.77 5.76
CA ARG A 234 -16.97 -0.67 5.91
C ARG A 234 -17.53 -1.03 7.30
N ASP A 235 -18.50 -0.25 7.77
CA ASP A 235 -19.20 -0.47 9.04
C ASP A 235 -19.71 -1.92 9.15
N PRO A 236 -19.24 -2.70 10.13
CA PRO A 236 -19.52 -4.14 10.20
C PRO A 236 -21.02 -4.49 10.22
N ASP A 237 -21.83 -3.70 10.92
CA ASP A 237 -23.27 -3.93 11.07
C ASP A 237 -24.03 -3.65 9.77
N THR A 238 -23.72 -2.52 9.12
CA THR A 238 -24.29 -2.17 7.81
C THR A 238 -23.92 -3.20 6.75
N VAL A 239 -22.64 -3.60 6.71
CA VAL A 239 -22.15 -4.63 5.77
C VAL A 239 -22.88 -5.95 5.99
N LEU A 240 -23.01 -6.40 7.24
CA LEU A 240 -23.70 -7.63 7.57
C LEU A 240 -25.17 -7.59 7.15
N LEU A 241 -25.90 -6.54 7.55
CA LEU A 241 -27.31 -6.39 7.22
C LEU A 241 -27.56 -6.33 5.70
N LEU A 242 -26.69 -5.66 4.94
CA LEU A 242 -26.82 -5.58 3.50
C LEU A 242 -26.56 -6.95 2.83
N ARG A 243 -25.65 -7.76 3.37
CA ARG A 243 -25.42 -9.15 2.90
C ARG A 243 -26.56 -10.08 3.27
N GLU A 244 -27.14 -9.97 4.47
CA GLU A 244 -28.33 -10.72 4.87
C GLU A 244 -29.55 -10.34 4.02
N LEU A 245 -29.71 -9.06 3.69
CA LEU A 245 -30.74 -8.61 2.77
C LEU A 245 -30.54 -9.18 1.36
N ALA A 246 -29.30 -9.24 0.87
CA ALA A 246 -28.98 -9.88 -0.41
C ALA A 246 -29.30 -11.38 -0.41
N ALA A 247 -29.04 -12.08 0.70
CA ALA A 247 -29.40 -13.48 0.89
C ALA A 247 -30.92 -13.68 0.95
N ALA A 248 -31.65 -12.81 1.65
CA ALA A 248 -33.12 -12.81 1.70
C ALA A 248 -33.73 -12.57 0.31
N ALA A 249 -33.19 -11.63 -0.46
CA ALA A 249 -33.61 -11.39 -1.85
C ALA A 249 -33.36 -12.62 -2.75
N ALA A 250 -32.24 -13.31 -2.60
CA ALA A 250 -31.98 -14.55 -3.33
C ALA A 250 -32.97 -15.67 -2.92
N ALA A 251 -33.39 -15.74 -1.65
CA ALA A 251 -34.36 -16.72 -1.17
C ALA A 251 -35.73 -16.60 -1.87
N GLU A 252 -36.11 -15.39 -2.29
CA GLU A 252 -37.36 -15.08 -2.99
C GLU A 252 -37.39 -15.56 -4.46
N ILE A 253 -36.28 -16.06 -5.01
CA ILE A 253 -36.25 -16.65 -6.35
C ILE A 253 -37.16 -17.90 -6.37
N PRO A 254 -38.23 -17.91 -7.20
CA PRO A 254 -39.23 -19.00 -7.15
C PRO A 254 -38.68 -20.36 -7.60
N ALA A 255 -37.85 -20.36 -8.63
CA ALA A 255 -37.27 -21.57 -9.17
C ALA A 255 -36.12 -22.06 -8.27
N GLY A 256 -36.38 -23.10 -7.47
CA GLY A 256 -35.43 -23.61 -6.46
C GLY A 256 -34.03 -23.93 -7.02
N ARG A 257 -33.95 -24.51 -8.23
CA ARG A 257 -32.68 -24.76 -8.91
C ARG A 257 -31.94 -23.47 -9.27
N SER A 258 -32.64 -22.47 -9.80
CA SER A 258 -32.04 -21.18 -10.15
C SER A 258 -31.59 -20.43 -8.90
N ARG A 259 -32.35 -20.51 -7.81
CA ARG A 259 -31.99 -19.95 -6.51
C ARG A 259 -30.67 -20.53 -6.01
N GLU A 260 -30.55 -21.85 -5.96
CA GLU A 260 -29.35 -22.50 -5.47
C GLU A 260 -28.12 -22.17 -6.33
N ILE A 261 -28.28 -22.13 -7.66
CA ILE A 261 -27.23 -21.69 -8.59
C ILE A 261 -26.78 -20.25 -8.26
N VAL A 262 -27.71 -19.32 -8.05
CA VAL A 262 -27.36 -17.92 -7.74
C VAL A 262 -26.66 -17.81 -6.40
N CYS A 263 -27.16 -18.46 -5.35
CA CYS A 263 -26.53 -18.44 -4.02
C CYS A 263 -25.08 -18.93 -4.07
N ARG A 264 -24.82 -20.07 -4.72
CA ARG A 264 -23.45 -20.62 -4.89
C ARG A 264 -22.56 -19.71 -5.73
N ARG A 265 -23.07 -19.17 -6.83
CA ARG A 265 -22.30 -18.29 -7.74
C ARG A 265 -21.94 -16.95 -7.13
N LEU A 266 -22.79 -16.43 -6.23
CA LEU A 266 -22.60 -15.15 -5.56
C LEU A 266 -21.92 -15.29 -4.18
N GLY A 267 -21.66 -16.51 -3.70
CA GLY A 267 -21.08 -16.75 -2.38
C GLY A 267 -21.97 -16.23 -1.24
N LEU A 268 -23.30 -16.35 -1.41
CA LEU A 268 -24.26 -15.99 -0.36
C LEU A 268 -24.25 -17.04 0.76
N HIS A 269 -24.70 -16.66 1.96
CA HIS A 269 -24.67 -17.50 3.16
C HIS A 269 -23.25 -17.89 3.62
N ASP A 270 -22.30 -16.96 3.46
CA ASP A 270 -20.88 -17.11 3.86
C ASP A 270 -20.14 -18.29 3.19
N GLY A 271 -20.64 -18.77 2.05
CA GLY A 271 -19.95 -19.76 1.21
C GLY A 271 -18.96 -19.11 0.23
N PRO A 272 -17.91 -19.83 -0.21
CA PRO A 272 -17.07 -19.35 -1.30
C PRO A 272 -17.89 -19.27 -2.60
N ALA A 273 -17.63 -18.26 -3.42
CA ALA A 273 -18.26 -18.17 -4.74
C ALA A 273 -17.74 -19.30 -5.64
N GLU A 274 -18.64 -20.18 -6.08
CA GLU A 274 -18.29 -21.28 -6.98
C GLU A 274 -18.20 -20.82 -8.43
N SER A 275 -17.33 -21.43 -9.25
CA SER A 275 -17.25 -21.14 -10.68
C SER A 275 -18.46 -21.71 -11.46
N LEU A 276 -18.71 -21.22 -12.68
CA LEU A 276 -19.74 -21.81 -13.56
C LEU A 276 -19.50 -23.29 -13.85
N ALA A 277 -18.24 -23.72 -13.89
CA ALA A 277 -17.86 -25.11 -14.13
C ALA A 277 -18.16 -25.99 -12.90
N ALA A 278 -17.78 -25.54 -11.70
CA ALA A 278 -18.04 -26.25 -10.44
C ALA A 278 -19.55 -26.43 -10.19
N VAL A 279 -20.33 -25.37 -10.39
CA VAL A 279 -21.79 -25.46 -10.29
C VAL A 279 -22.36 -26.35 -11.41
N GLY A 280 -21.79 -26.32 -12.62
CA GLY A 280 -22.22 -27.18 -13.72
C GLY A 280 -22.07 -28.67 -13.39
N GLU A 281 -20.91 -29.02 -12.85
CA GLU A 281 -20.60 -30.37 -12.38
C GLU A 281 -21.54 -30.82 -11.27
N ALA A 282 -21.73 -30.00 -10.23
CA ALA A 282 -22.62 -30.31 -9.10
C ALA A 282 -24.08 -30.57 -9.51
N PHE A 283 -24.55 -29.92 -10.59
CA PHE A 283 -25.92 -30.04 -11.09
C PHE A 283 -26.08 -30.91 -12.35
N GLY A 284 -25.00 -31.54 -12.83
CA GLY A 284 -24.99 -32.35 -14.05
C GLY A 284 -25.43 -31.56 -15.31
N ILE A 285 -25.05 -30.29 -15.43
CA ILE A 285 -25.39 -29.43 -16.57
C ILE A 285 -24.18 -28.66 -17.10
N SER A 286 -24.27 -28.22 -18.36
CA SER A 286 -23.19 -27.45 -18.98
C SER A 286 -22.97 -26.10 -18.28
N ARG A 287 -21.71 -25.62 -18.30
CA ARG A 287 -21.34 -24.27 -17.81
C ARG A 287 -22.22 -23.15 -18.39
N GLU A 288 -22.60 -23.29 -19.66
CA GLU A 288 -23.42 -22.30 -20.36
C GLU A 288 -24.86 -22.33 -19.86
N ARG A 289 -25.38 -23.53 -19.54
CA ARG A 289 -26.71 -23.66 -18.94
C ARG A 289 -26.77 -23.01 -17.55
N VAL A 290 -25.73 -23.18 -16.74
CA VAL A 290 -25.61 -22.49 -15.44
C VAL A 290 -25.65 -20.98 -15.64
N ARG A 291 -24.87 -20.45 -16.58
CA ARG A 291 -24.83 -19.00 -16.90
C ARG A 291 -26.22 -18.49 -17.31
N GLN A 292 -26.92 -19.21 -18.18
CA GLN A 292 -28.28 -18.85 -18.62
C GLN A 292 -29.27 -18.83 -17.44
N LEU A 293 -29.20 -19.82 -16.54
CA LEU A 293 -30.06 -19.88 -15.36
C LEU A 293 -29.77 -18.73 -14.38
N GLN A 294 -28.48 -18.40 -14.17
CA GLN A 294 -28.07 -17.25 -13.35
C GLN A 294 -28.59 -15.94 -13.95
N VAL A 295 -28.37 -15.70 -15.25
CA VAL A 295 -28.84 -14.47 -15.93
C VAL A 295 -30.36 -14.36 -15.88
N LYS A 296 -31.09 -15.46 -16.09
CA LYS A 296 -32.55 -15.49 -15.98
C LYS A 296 -33.02 -15.15 -14.56
N ALA A 297 -32.35 -15.69 -13.55
CA ALA A 297 -32.68 -15.45 -12.14
C ALA A 297 -32.45 -13.99 -11.75
N VAL A 298 -31.28 -13.41 -12.05
CA VAL A 298 -30.96 -12.00 -11.78
C VAL A 298 -31.93 -11.06 -12.49
N ARG A 299 -32.29 -11.36 -13.75
CA ARG A 299 -33.33 -10.59 -14.47
C ARG A 299 -34.69 -10.68 -13.77
N GLY A 300 -35.07 -11.86 -13.27
CA GLY A 300 -36.31 -12.03 -12.51
C GLY A 300 -36.31 -11.25 -11.20
N MET A 301 -35.17 -11.17 -10.51
CA MET A 301 -35.01 -10.32 -9.33
C MET A 301 -35.15 -8.83 -9.67
N ALA A 302 -34.64 -8.40 -10.83
CA ALA A 302 -34.80 -7.02 -11.30
C ALA A 302 -36.24 -6.64 -11.69
N SER A 303 -37.18 -7.60 -11.77
CA SER A 303 -38.59 -7.33 -12.11
C SER A 303 -39.60 -7.76 -11.03
N THR A 304 -39.16 -8.50 -10.01
CA THR A 304 -40.06 -8.98 -8.95
C THR A 304 -40.49 -7.85 -8.03
N ALA A 305 -41.71 -7.98 -7.49
CA ALA A 305 -42.24 -7.12 -6.43
C ALA A 305 -42.03 -7.73 -5.04
N ALA A 306 -41.28 -8.83 -4.91
CA ALA A 306 -41.01 -9.46 -3.63
C ALA A 306 -40.27 -8.49 -2.67
N PRO A 307 -40.63 -8.46 -1.38
CA PRO A 307 -40.27 -7.38 -0.45
C PRO A 307 -38.75 -7.24 -0.22
N ALA A 308 -38.02 -8.34 0.03
CA ALA A 308 -36.58 -8.26 0.29
C ALA A 308 -35.82 -7.84 -0.98
N THR A 309 -36.21 -8.40 -2.13
CA THR A 309 -35.62 -8.01 -3.42
C THR A 309 -35.91 -6.56 -3.77
N ARG A 310 -37.14 -6.07 -3.53
CA ARG A 310 -37.50 -4.67 -3.76
C ARG A 310 -36.67 -3.73 -2.89
N SER A 311 -36.58 -4.01 -1.59
CA SER A 311 -35.77 -3.23 -0.64
C SER A 311 -34.29 -3.20 -1.05
N LEU A 312 -33.70 -4.36 -1.37
CA LEU A 312 -32.33 -4.44 -1.85
C LEU A 312 -32.10 -3.58 -3.08
N ARG A 313 -32.98 -3.66 -4.09
CA ARG A 313 -32.84 -2.87 -5.32
C ARG A 313 -32.89 -1.38 -5.06
N THR A 314 -33.80 -0.92 -4.21
CA THR A 314 -33.93 0.50 -3.83
C THR A 314 -32.67 0.99 -3.12
N LEU A 315 -32.15 0.22 -2.17
CA LEU A 315 -30.90 0.56 -1.47
C LEU A 315 -29.71 0.58 -2.43
N LEU A 316 -29.56 -0.45 -3.27
CA LEU A 316 -28.48 -0.50 -4.26
C LEU A 316 -28.57 0.67 -5.25
N ALA A 317 -29.75 1.05 -5.70
CA ALA A 317 -29.96 2.21 -6.56
C ALA A 317 -29.45 3.51 -5.89
N GLY A 318 -29.86 3.76 -4.64
CA GLY A 318 -29.44 4.96 -3.91
C GLY A 318 -27.95 4.98 -3.55
N LEU A 319 -27.38 3.83 -3.15
CA LEU A 319 -25.97 3.73 -2.76
C LEU A 319 -25.02 3.82 -3.96
N SER A 320 -25.36 3.15 -5.07
CA SER A 320 -24.50 3.08 -6.26
C SER A 320 -24.65 4.29 -7.18
N ARG A 321 -25.80 4.96 -7.14
CA ARG A 321 -26.15 6.08 -8.04
C ARG A 321 -25.91 5.77 -9.52
N VAL A 322 -26.20 4.53 -9.93
CA VAL A 322 -25.97 4.08 -11.33
C VAL A 322 -26.77 4.84 -12.38
N ASP A 323 -27.89 5.45 -11.95
CA ASP A 323 -28.79 6.24 -12.80
C ASP A 323 -28.37 7.72 -12.91
N ASP A 324 -27.39 8.16 -12.12
CA ASP A 324 -26.85 9.51 -12.26
C ASP A 324 -26.26 9.66 -13.67
N PRO A 325 -26.53 10.79 -14.36
CA PRO A 325 -25.98 11.04 -15.67
C PRO A 325 -24.45 10.94 -15.59
N PRO A 326 -23.79 10.31 -16.58
CA PRO A 326 -22.34 10.32 -16.62
C PRO A 326 -21.86 11.76 -16.54
N CYS A 327 -20.97 12.05 -15.59
CA CYS A 327 -20.34 13.36 -15.47
C CYS A 327 -19.76 13.73 -16.85
N PRO A 328 -20.04 14.93 -17.41
CA PRO A 328 -19.62 15.30 -18.77
C PRO A 328 -18.10 15.32 -18.98
N ASP A 329 -17.33 15.23 -17.90
CA ASP A 329 -15.90 15.05 -17.76
C ASP A 329 -15.54 13.55 -17.66
N GLY A 330 -15.76 12.83 -18.75
CA GLY A 330 -15.38 11.43 -18.94
C GLY A 330 -13.87 11.19 -19.09
N SER A 331 -13.05 11.73 -18.19
CA SER A 331 -11.65 11.32 -18.05
C SER A 331 -11.53 10.27 -16.93
N PRO A 332 -11.09 9.04 -17.22
CA PRO A 332 -10.69 8.08 -16.17
C PRO A 332 -9.43 8.53 -15.42
N ASP A 333 -8.81 9.60 -15.91
CA ASP A 333 -7.68 10.27 -15.31
C ASP A 333 -8.18 11.34 -14.34
N GLY A 334 -8.19 10.98 -13.06
CA GLY A 334 -7.71 11.90 -12.02
C GLY A 334 -6.19 12.09 -12.15
N SER A 335 -5.69 12.33 -13.36
CA SER A 335 -4.36 12.89 -13.57
C SER A 335 -4.51 14.37 -13.24
N PRO A 336 -3.84 14.88 -12.19
CA PRO A 336 -3.68 16.32 -12.08
C PRO A 336 -3.03 16.79 -13.37
N ALA A 337 -3.55 17.87 -13.94
CA ALA A 337 -2.98 18.48 -15.12
C ALA A 337 -1.49 18.79 -14.87
N GLY A 338 -0.61 18.09 -15.60
CA GLY A 338 0.81 18.40 -15.72
C GLY A 338 1.68 18.00 -14.52
N ASP A 339 2.83 17.38 -14.81
CA ASP A 339 4.04 17.46 -13.99
C ASP A 339 4.52 18.94 -13.93
N GLY A 340 3.74 19.78 -13.23
CA GLY A 340 4.15 21.08 -12.71
C GLY A 340 4.45 20.93 -11.22
N PRO A 341 5.42 21.67 -10.66
CA PRO A 341 5.86 21.46 -9.28
C PRO A 341 4.75 21.86 -8.31
N ASP A 342 4.38 20.95 -7.41
CA ASP A 342 3.55 21.23 -6.23
C ASP A 342 4.20 22.37 -5.41
N PRO A 343 3.51 23.51 -5.18
CA PRO A 343 3.98 24.51 -4.23
C PRO A 343 3.64 24.02 -2.82
N LEU A 344 4.67 23.70 -2.04
CA LEU A 344 4.57 23.64 -0.58
C LEU A 344 4.50 25.08 -0.05
N ASP A 345 3.31 25.69 -0.12
CA ASP A 345 2.98 26.87 0.70
C ASP A 345 2.15 26.42 1.91
N GLY A 346 2.77 26.55 3.08
CA GLY A 346 2.15 26.32 4.37
C GLY A 346 1.21 27.47 4.74
N SER A 347 0.04 27.55 4.12
CA SER A 347 -1.17 28.12 4.74
C SER A 347 -2.38 27.98 3.80
N ARG A 348 -3.04 26.83 3.84
CA ARG A 348 -4.46 26.70 3.45
C ARG A 348 -5.02 25.33 3.86
N THR A 349 -5.31 25.17 5.15
CA THR A 349 -6.32 24.21 5.61
C THR A 349 -7.71 24.80 5.33
N ALA A 350 -8.11 24.76 4.06
CA ALA A 350 -9.50 24.95 3.66
C ALA A 350 -9.91 23.67 2.94
N GLY A 351 -10.83 22.92 3.55
CA GLY A 351 -11.22 21.58 3.11
C GLY A 351 -11.56 21.54 1.63
N ALA A 352 -10.72 20.83 0.87
CA ALA A 352 -11.14 20.29 -0.41
C ALA A 352 -12.32 19.37 -0.10
N ALA A 353 -13.54 19.81 -0.44
CA ALA A 353 -14.72 18.98 -0.36
C ALA A 353 -14.40 17.69 -1.11
N VAL A 354 -14.31 16.56 -0.39
CA VAL A 354 -14.07 15.25 -0.99
C VAL A 354 -15.17 15.06 -2.02
N ALA A 355 -14.80 15.14 -3.30
CA ALA A 355 -15.76 14.97 -4.38
C ALA A 355 -16.44 13.61 -4.20
N ASP A 356 -17.76 13.61 -4.25
CA ASP A 356 -18.57 12.41 -4.07
C ASP A 356 -18.07 11.34 -5.06
N PRO A 357 -17.78 10.10 -4.62
CA PRO A 357 -17.16 9.10 -5.50
C PRO A 357 -18.08 8.78 -6.68
N PRO A 358 -17.53 8.58 -7.90
CA PRO A 358 -18.34 8.25 -9.06
C PRO A 358 -19.01 6.88 -8.90
N ALA A 359 -20.08 6.65 -9.67
CA ALA A 359 -20.86 5.40 -9.59
C ALA A 359 -20.01 4.13 -9.75
N SER A 360 -18.97 4.14 -10.59
CA SER A 360 -18.06 3.01 -10.77
C SER A 360 -17.19 2.72 -9.53
N ALA A 361 -16.74 3.75 -8.81
CA ALA A 361 -16.03 3.60 -7.54
C ALA A 361 -16.98 3.10 -6.44
N ARG A 362 -18.21 3.63 -6.37
CA ARG A 362 -19.24 3.14 -5.45
C ARG A 362 -19.59 1.67 -5.71
N LEU A 363 -19.71 1.27 -6.97
CA LEU A 363 -19.93 -0.13 -7.35
C LEU A 363 -18.76 -1.04 -7.01
N LEU A 364 -17.51 -0.56 -7.09
CA LEU A 364 -16.35 -1.31 -6.62
C LEU A 364 -16.47 -1.59 -5.12
N ASP A 365 -16.72 -0.56 -4.31
CA ASP A 365 -16.80 -0.69 -2.86
C ASP A 365 -17.98 -1.61 -2.45
N LEU A 366 -19.16 -1.43 -3.08
CA LEU A 366 -20.30 -2.33 -2.89
C LEU A 366 -19.98 -3.78 -3.32
N ALA A 367 -19.25 -3.99 -4.41
CA ALA A 367 -18.86 -5.32 -4.87
C ALA A 367 -17.94 -6.02 -3.86
N GLU A 368 -16.96 -5.29 -3.31
CA GLU A 368 -16.02 -5.82 -2.31
C GLU A 368 -16.71 -6.11 -0.96
N VAL A 369 -17.70 -5.30 -0.59
CA VAL A 369 -18.47 -5.48 0.65
C VAL A 369 -19.49 -6.60 0.54
N LEU A 370 -20.31 -6.59 -0.53
CA LEU A 370 -21.44 -7.50 -0.65
C LEU A 370 -21.05 -8.88 -1.15
N LEU A 371 -20.13 -8.92 -2.11
CA LEU A 371 -19.78 -10.11 -2.87
C LEU A 371 -18.25 -10.31 -2.91
N PRO A 372 -17.55 -10.32 -1.74
CA PRO A 372 -16.08 -10.33 -1.69
C PRO A 372 -15.44 -11.54 -2.38
N ALA A 373 -16.14 -12.68 -2.41
CA ALA A 373 -15.67 -13.90 -3.05
C ALA A 373 -15.86 -13.91 -4.58
N VAL A 374 -16.63 -12.96 -5.13
CA VAL A 374 -16.97 -12.90 -6.56
C VAL A 374 -16.00 -11.97 -7.29
N PRO A 375 -15.55 -12.31 -8.51
CA PRO A 375 -14.75 -11.39 -9.30
C PRO A 375 -15.45 -10.03 -9.49
N VAL A 376 -14.75 -8.93 -9.20
CA VAL A 376 -15.31 -7.56 -9.16
C VAL A 376 -16.16 -7.22 -10.37
N ARG A 377 -15.71 -7.57 -11.60
CA ARG A 377 -16.50 -7.32 -12.81
C ARG A 377 -17.87 -8.00 -12.78
N GLN A 378 -17.96 -9.21 -12.24
CA GLN A 378 -19.21 -9.96 -12.15
C GLN A 378 -20.09 -9.41 -11.01
N ALA A 379 -19.50 -9.13 -9.85
CA ALA A 379 -20.19 -8.54 -8.72
C ALA A 379 -20.78 -7.17 -9.07
N ALA A 380 -19.97 -6.24 -9.58
CA ALA A 380 -20.40 -4.91 -9.99
C ALA A 380 -21.48 -4.97 -11.08
N LEU A 381 -21.39 -5.91 -12.03
CA LEU A 381 -22.42 -6.10 -13.06
C LEU A 381 -23.77 -6.52 -12.45
N VAL A 382 -23.77 -7.50 -11.52
CA VAL A 382 -25.00 -7.96 -10.86
C VAL A 382 -25.59 -6.86 -9.99
N ILE A 383 -24.76 -6.16 -9.22
CA ILE A 383 -25.19 -5.04 -8.37
C ILE A 383 -25.81 -3.92 -9.22
N ALA A 384 -25.13 -3.50 -10.29
CA ALA A 384 -25.65 -2.47 -11.20
C ALA A 384 -26.99 -2.88 -11.85
N GLN A 385 -27.14 -4.15 -12.25
CA GLN A 385 -28.40 -4.67 -12.80
C GLN A 385 -29.54 -4.65 -11.77
N LEU A 386 -29.27 -5.03 -10.52
CA LEU A 386 -30.27 -4.97 -9.45
C LEU A 386 -30.61 -3.51 -9.09
N ALA A 387 -29.62 -2.62 -9.12
CA ALA A 387 -29.81 -1.18 -8.94
C ALA A 387 -30.63 -0.52 -10.05
N GLY A 388 -30.94 -1.21 -11.15
CA GLY A 388 -31.80 -0.71 -12.23
C GLY A 388 -31.05 -0.29 -13.51
N ALA A 389 -29.71 -0.38 -13.53
CA ALA A 389 -28.94 0.00 -14.70
C ALA A 389 -29.27 -0.87 -15.92
N ARG A 390 -29.47 -0.23 -17.08
CA ARG A 390 -29.61 -0.92 -18.37
C ARG A 390 -28.37 -1.76 -18.66
N LYS A 391 -28.54 -2.88 -19.39
CA LYS A 391 -27.48 -3.86 -19.68
C LYS A 391 -26.14 -3.21 -20.08
N LEU A 392 -26.15 -2.33 -21.09
CA LEU A 392 -24.93 -1.69 -21.58
C LEU A 392 -24.28 -0.78 -20.52
N ARG A 393 -25.08 -0.02 -19.76
CA ARG A 393 -24.58 0.85 -18.68
C ARG A 393 -23.97 0.03 -17.55
N ALA A 394 -24.62 -1.08 -17.16
CA ALA A 394 -24.11 -1.99 -16.16
C ALA A 394 -22.78 -2.66 -16.60
N GLU A 395 -22.67 -3.04 -17.87
CA GLU A 395 -21.43 -3.60 -18.45
C GLU A 395 -20.29 -2.57 -18.46
N ASN A 396 -20.57 -1.31 -18.81
CA ASN A 396 -19.59 -0.22 -18.80
C ASN A 396 -19.13 0.12 -17.38
N LEU A 397 -20.06 0.33 -16.45
CA LEU A 397 -19.75 0.63 -15.05
C LEU A 397 -18.96 -0.51 -14.39
N ALA A 398 -19.28 -1.76 -14.70
CA ALA A 398 -18.51 -2.91 -14.20
C ALA A 398 -17.09 -2.97 -14.78
N ALA A 399 -16.88 -2.53 -16.03
CA ALA A 399 -15.54 -2.40 -16.60
C ALA A 399 -14.76 -1.24 -15.96
N GLU A 400 -15.40 -0.09 -15.78
CA GLU A 400 -14.82 1.06 -15.08
C GLU A 400 -14.43 0.71 -13.64
N ALA A 401 -15.27 -0.02 -12.89
CA ALA A 401 -14.96 -0.47 -11.53
C ALA A 401 -13.67 -1.33 -11.46
N VAL A 402 -13.41 -2.15 -12.49
CA VAL A 402 -12.14 -2.91 -12.59
C VAL A 402 -10.96 -1.97 -12.82
N THR A 403 -11.12 -0.96 -13.68
CA THR A 403 -10.09 0.08 -13.92
C THR A 403 -9.81 0.86 -12.64
N VAL A 404 -10.85 1.30 -11.92
CA VAL A 404 -10.71 2.00 -10.62
C VAL A 404 -9.95 1.14 -9.62
N ARG A 405 -10.26 -0.16 -9.53
CA ARG A 405 -9.52 -1.08 -8.65
C ARG A 405 -8.04 -1.17 -9.02
N ALA A 406 -7.73 -1.29 -10.31
CA ALA A 406 -6.35 -1.34 -10.79
C ALA A 406 -5.59 -0.05 -10.45
N LEU A 407 -6.21 1.12 -10.68
CA LEU A 407 -5.62 2.42 -10.35
C LEU A 407 -5.37 2.58 -8.84
N ARG A 408 -6.34 2.19 -7.99
CA ARG A 408 -6.17 2.19 -6.52
C ARG A 408 -5.03 1.28 -6.08
N HIS A 409 -4.93 0.07 -6.63
CA HIS A 409 -3.81 -0.84 -6.36
C HIS A 409 -2.47 -0.27 -6.82
N ASP A 410 -2.41 0.35 -7.99
CA ASP A 410 -1.18 0.96 -8.52
C ASP A 410 -0.73 2.14 -7.68
N ALA A 411 -1.67 2.99 -7.24
CA ALA A 411 -1.40 4.07 -6.31
C ALA A 411 -0.86 3.56 -4.97
N ALA A 412 -1.51 2.54 -4.39
CA ALA A 412 -1.04 1.91 -3.16
C ALA A 412 0.37 1.31 -3.30
N ARG A 413 0.68 0.65 -4.43
CA ARG A 413 2.02 0.12 -4.72
C ARG A 413 3.07 1.23 -4.85
N ARG A 414 2.73 2.35 -5.49
CA ARG A 414 3.63 3.52 -5.61
C ARG A 414 3.90 4.13 -4.24
N GLU A 415 2.88 4.26 -3.39
CA GLU A 415 3.05 4.80 -2.05
C GLU A 415 3.90 3.88 -1.16
N LEU A 416 3.63 2.57 -1.17
CA LEU A 416 4.49 1.59 -0.47
C LEU A 416 5.94 1.64 -0.96
N SER A 417 6.15 1.79 -2.27
CA SER A 417 7.50 1.94 -2.85
C SER A 417 8.18 3.23 -2.39
N ARG A 418 7.43 4.33 -2.31
CA ARG A 418 7.89 5.63 -1.82
C ARG A 418 8.23 5.57 -0.33
N GLN A 419 7.34 5.02 0.50
CA GLN A 419 7.58 4.76 1.92
C GLN A 419 8.84 3.90 2.13
N GLY A 420 8.98 2.81 1.38
CA GLY A 420 10.18 1.98 1.45
C GLY A 420 11.46 2.72 1.04
N ARG A 421 11.41 3.69 0.12
CA ARG A 421 12.56 4.56 -0.19
C ARG A 421 12.86 5.52 0.96
N ILE A 422 11.85 6.15 1.53
CA ILE A 422 11.96 7.05 2.69
C ILE A 422 12.58 6.32 3.87
N GLU A 423 12.10 5.13 4.21
CA GLU A 423 12.64 4.33 5.31
C GLU A 423 14.11 3.92 5.09
N ARG A 424 14.45 3.46 3.88
CA ARG A 424 15.85 3.13 3.54
C ARG A 424 16.74 4.35 3.63
N ALA A 425 16.28 5.50 3.13
CA ALA A 425 17.01 6.75 3.20
C ALA A 425 17.17 7.23 4.65
N ALA A 426 16.11 7.12 5.47
CA ALA A 426 16.14 7.47 6.88
C ALA A 426 17.17 6.65 7.66
N ARG A 427 17.18 5.32 7.48
CA ARG A 427 18.16 4.42 8.10
C ARG A 427 19.58 4.71 7.60
N ARG A 428 19.73 4.94 6.30
CA ARG A 428 21.03 5.20 5.70
C ARG A 428 21.61 6.55 6.15
N TRP A 429 20.77 7.57 6.27
CA TRP A 429 21.16 8.87 6.83
C TRP A 429 21.59 8.72 8.27
N ALA A 430 20.80 8.06 9.13
CA ALA A 430 21.18 7.85 10.53
C ALA A 430 22.54 7.16 10.69
N ALA A 431 22.83 6.16 9.85
CA ALA A 431 24.13 5.49 9.82
C ALA A 431 25.27 6.40 9.31
N LEU A 432 24.99 7.33 8.39
CA LEU A 432 25.98 8.31 7.93
C LEU A 432 26.21 9.41 8.97
N GLU A 433 25.15 9.85 9.64
CA GLU A 433 25.18 10.89 10.68
C GLU A 433 26.00 10.46 11.89
N ALA A 434 25.91 9.18 12.29
CA ALA A 434 26.74 8.60 13.36
C ALA A 434 28.26 8.66 13.06
N GLU A 435 28.62 8.81 11.78
CA GLU A 435 30.00 8.89 11.29
C GLU A 435 30.45 10.35 11.05
N VAL A 436 29.59 11.33 11.30
CA VAL A 436 29.92 12.75 11.14
C VAL A 436 30.87 13.20 12.25
N SER A 437 31.95 13.84 11.84
CA SER A 437 32.90 14.48 12.77
C SER A 437 32.39 15.87 13.14
N TRP A 438 32.11 16.08 14.43
CA TRP A 438 31.72 17.37 15.01
C TRP A 438 32.90 17.98 15.76
N PHE A 439 33.17 19.26 15.51
CA PHE A 439 34.36 19.95 16.04
C PHE A 439 34.05 20.95 17.16
N GLY A 440 32.97 20.70 17.91
CA GLY A 440 32.44 21.58 18.95
C GLY A 440 30.91 21.46 19.06
N ALA A 441 30.27 22.46 19.66
CA ALA A 441 28.82 22.55 19.68
C ALA A 441 28.27 22.75 18.25
N PRO A 442 27.34 21.91 17.77
CA PRO A 442 26.78 22.04 16.42
C PRO A 442 26.14 23.41 16.20
N GLN A 443 26.50 24.05 15.09
CA GLN A 443 25.95 25.35 14.67
C GLN A 443 24.97 25.19 13.51
N PRO A 444 24.03 26.13 13.35
CA PRO A 444 23.00 26.03 12.33
C PRO A 444 23.54 26.15 10.90
N ALA A 445 22.81 25.57 9.95
CA ALA A 445 23.09 25.73 8.53
C ALA A 445 22.71 27.14 8.03
N PRO A 446 23.46 27.71 7.05
CA PRO A 446 23.10 28.97 6.42
C PRO A 446 21.73 28.87 5.72
N PRO A 447 20.86 29.89 5.80
CA PRO A 447 19.57 29.89 5.12
C PRO A 447 19.67 29.51 3.64
N ARG A 448 18.69 28.73 3.14
CA ARG A 448 18.69 28.25 1.75
C ARG A 448 18.87 29.35 0.70
N GLY A 449 18.31 30.55 0.94
CA GLY A 449 18.39 31.68 0.00
C GLY A 449 19.78 32.31 -0.15
N GLU A 450 20.71 32.02 0.76
CA GLU A 450 22.09 32.52 0.73
C GLU A 450 23.04 31.57 0.00
N LEU A 451 22.54 30.39 -0.41
CA LEU A 451 23.31 29.32 -1.02
C LEU A 451 22.95 29.18 -2.49
N ALA A 452 23.97 29.05 -3.33
CA ALA A 452 23.84 28.76 -4.75
C ALA A 452 24.97 27.82 -5.19
N ALA A 453 24.75 27.07 -6.27
CA ALA A 453 25.82 26.29 -6.88
C ALA A 453 26.83 27.26 -7.49
N LEU A 454 28.09 27.19 -7.02
CA LEU A 454 29.13 28.14 -7.43
C LEU A 454 29.93 27.69 -8.66
N ARG A 455 29.59 26.55 -9.24
CA ARG A 455 30.27 25.98 -10.41
C ARG A 455 29.25 25.41 -11.38
N ASP A 456 29.47 25.68 -12.66
CA ASP A 456 28.70 25.10 -13.76
C ASP A 456 29.32 23.75 -14.13
N THR A 457 28.50 22.70 -14.12
CA THR A 457 28.92 21.29 -14.27
C THR A 457 28.36 20.64 -15.54
N ALA A 458 28.26 21.41 -16.63
CA ALA A 458 28.01 20.87 -17.95
C ALA A 458 29.20 20.01 -18.41
N GLY A 459 29.22 18.73 -18.00
CA GLY A 459 30.23 17.75 -18.41
C GLY A 459 29.86 17.07 -19.73
N GLU A 460 30.80 17.05 -20.69
CA GLU A 460 30.68 16.42 -22.01
C GLU A 460 30.75 14.87 -21.97
N ASP A 461 30.93 14.27 -20.79
CA ASP A 461 31.41 12.89 -20.62
C ASP A 461 30.30 11.86 -20.31
N GLY A 462 29.02 12.28 -20.28
CA GLY A 462 27.84 11.42 -20.10
C GLY A 462 27.67 10.74 -18.74
N ARG A 463 28.53 11.00 -17.75
CA ARG A 463 28.46 10.47 -16.36
C ARG A 463 28.00 11.50 -15.32
N SER A 464 27.94 12.77 -15.70
CA SER A 464 27.33 13.89 -14.98
C SER A 464 25.91 14.15 -15.49
N GLY A 465 25.06 14.74 -14.66
CA GLY A 465 23.69 15.08 -15.06
C GLY A 465 22.97 15.98 -14.07
N SER A 466 21.74 16.35 -14.40
CA SER A 466 20.81 17.00 -13.48
C SER A 466 19.66 16.04 -13.15
N TRP A 467 19.13 16.17 -11.94
CA TRP A 467 17.94 15.44 -11.52
C TRP A 467 16.96 16.38 -10.83
N HIS A 468 15.70 16.35 -11.28
CA HIS A 468 14.61 17.06 -10.62
C HIS A 468 14.42 16.53 -9.20
N CYS A 469 14.76 17.34 -8.20
CA CYS A 469 14.61 16.98 -6.80
C CYS A 469 13.27 17.44 -6.24
N PRO A 470 12.34 16.52 -5.87
CA PRO A 470 11.05 16.90 -5.30
C PRO A 470 11.17 17.63 -3.96
N LYS A 471 12.19 17.30 -3.14
CA LYS A 471 12.41 17.95 -1.84
C LYS A 471 12.81 19.43 -1.99
N LEU A 472 13.56 19.75 -3.04
CA LEU A 472 14.03 21.12 -3.28
C LEU A 472 13.15 21.87 -4.28
N GLY A 473 12.35 21.18 -5.11
CA GLY A 473 11.57 21.77 -6.19
C GLY A 473 12.43 22.38 -7.29
N ARG A 474 13.64 21.83 -7.52
CA ARG A 474 14.59 22.29 -8.56
C ARG A 474 15.45 21.14 -9.08
N GLU A 475 16.10 21.38 -10.21
CA GLU A 475 17.20 20.53 -10.69
C GLU A 475 18.39 20.58 -9.73
N VAL A 476 18.98 19.42 -9.45
CA VAL A 476 20.21 19.25 -8.68
C VAL A 476 21.26 18.59 -9.58
N ALA A 477 22.41 19.22 -9.72
CA ALA A 477 23.52 18.68 -10.49
C ALA A 477 24.30 17.61 -9.70
N TYR A 478 24.86 16.64 -10.42
CA TYR A 478 25.83 15.66 -9.89
C TYR A 478 26.90 15.36 -10.93
N GLU A 479 28.14 15.18 -10.50
CA GLU A 479 29.31 14.90 -11.36
C GLU A 479 29.63 13.39 -11.43
N SER A 480 29.07 12.57 -10.54
CA SER A 480 29.34 11.13 -10.48
C SER A 480 28.15 10.28 -10.04
N GLU A 481 28.18 8.98 -10.36
CA GLU A 481 27.16 8.02 -9.88
C GLU A 481 27.13 7.95 -8.33
N THR A 482 28.29 8.13 -7.69
CA THR A 482 28.42 8.15 -6.23
C THR A 482 27.72 9.37 -5.64
N GLU A 483 27.91 10.55 -6.24
CA GLU A 483 27.19 11.77 -5.86
C GLU A 483 25.70 11.64 -6.08
N TRP A 484 25.28 11.11 -7.24
CA TRP A 484 23.86 10.86 -7.51
C TRP A 484 23.21 10.01 -6.42
N ARG A 485 23.88 8.95 -5.95
CA ARG A 485 23.39 8.11 -4.85
C ARG A 485 23.25 8.87 -3.53
N VAL A 486 24.19 9.75 -3.21
CA VAL A 486 24.11 10.60 -2.00
C VAL A 486 22.99 11.64 -2.15
N VAL A 487 22.83 12.26 -3.32
CA VAL A 487 21.71 13.17 -3.62
C VAL A 487 20.36 12.46 -3.46
N GLN A 488 20.22 11.24 -3.98
CA GLN A 488 19.02 10.42 -3.79
C GLN A 488 18.76 10.13 -2.30
N LEU A 489 19.80 9.78 -1.54
CA LEU A 489 19.69 9.58 -0.09
C LEU A 489 19.12 10.83 0.60
N LEU A 490 19.70 12.00 0.36
CA LEU A 490 19.29 13.26 1.01
C LEU A 490 17.86 13.67 0.60
N SER A 491 17.47 13.38 -0.63
CA SER A 491 16.15 13.71 -1.18
C SER A 491 15.02 12.94 -0.51
N PHE A 492 15.26 11.70 -0.09
CA PHE A 492 14.25 10.85 0.55
C PHE A 492 14.38 10.77 2.08
N ALA A 493 15.51 11.19 2.66
CA ALA A 493 15.72 11.16 4.10
C ALA A 493 14.87 12.26 4.80
N PRO A 494 13.93 11.90 5.68
CA PRO A 494 13.07 12.87 6.37
C PRO A 494 13.82 13.77 7.35
N GLN A 495 15.00 13.36 7.81
CA GLN A 495 15.87 14.15 8.71
C GLN A 495 16.53 15.35 8.01
N ILE A 496 16.43 15.45 6.68
CA ILE A 496 17.05 16.51 5.90
C ILE A 496 16.01 17.60 5.59
N ALA A 497 16.30 18.83 5.98
CA ALA A 497 15.49 19.99 5.65
C ALA A 497 15.76 20.43 4.20
N TYR A 498 17.03 20.67 3.86
CA TYR A 498 17.49 20.97 2.50
C TYR A 498 18.97 20.63 2.36
N TYR A 499 19.47 20.70 1.14
CA TYR A 499 20.89 20.58 0.85
C TYR A 499 21.26 21.41 -0.39
N GLN A 500 22.54 21.73 -0.53
CA GLN A 500 23.09 22.48 -1.65
C GLN A 500 24.35 21.79 -2.18
N GLU A 501 24.37 21.50 -3.47
CA GLU A 501 25.56 21.08 -4.20
C GLU A 501 26.53 22.25 -4.41
N GLN A 502 27.84 21.98 -4.29
CA GLN A 502 28.91 22.96 -4.55
C GLN A 502 28.67 24.32 -3.87
N PRO A 503 28.45 24.31 -2.53
CA PRO A 503 27.82 25.41 -1.81
C PRO A 503 28.74 26.60 -1.56
N LEU A 504 30.06 26.40 -1.60
CA LEU A 504 31.05 27.42 -1.23
C LEU A 504 32.43 27.12 -1.83
N ALA A 505 33.27 28.16 -1.91
CA ALA A 505 34.66 28.06 -2.35
C ALA A 505 35.63 28.02 -1.15
N ILE A 506 36.54 27.04 -1.12
CA ILE A 506 37.57 26.89 -0.08
C ILE A 506 38.96 27.02 -0.70
N GLY A 507 39.75 27.97 -0.21
CA GLY A 507 41.17 28.07 -0.54
C GLY A 507 42.01 27.00 0.17
N TYR A 508 42.92 26.34 -0.54
CA TYR A 508 43.85 25.38 0.04
C TYR A 508 45.21 25.41 -0.67
N ASP A 509 46.27 25.13 0.07
CA ASP A 509 47.61 25.02 -0.50
C ASP A 509 47.92 23.58 -0.90
N PHE A 510 48.37 23.39 -2.14
CA PHE A 510 48.82 22.09 -2.63
C PHE A 510 49.91 22.26 -3.67
N ASP A 511 51.03 21.56 -3.44
CA ASP A 511 52.21 21.58 -4.31
C ASP A 511 52.83 22.98 -4.48
N GLY A 512 52.88 23.74 -3.38
CA GLY A 512 53.42 25.11 -3.36
C GLY A 512 52.54 26.15 -4.06
N ARG A 513 51.30 25.79 -4.43
CA ARG A 513 50.35 26.69 -5.08
C ARG A 513 49.06 26.77 -4.27
N ARG A 514 48.54 27.99 -4.14
CA ARG A 514 47.19 28.23 -3.62
C ARG A 514 46.16 27.87 -4.69
N ARG A 515 45.16 27.08 -4.31
CA ARG A 515 44.08 26.58 -5.18
C ARG A 515 42.73 26.80 -4.51
N THR A 516 41.67 26.75 -5.31
CA THR A 516 40.29 26.80 -4.82
C THR A 516 39.61 25.46 -5.07
N TYR A 517 38.85 24.97 -4.10
CA TYR A 517 38.07 23.74 -4.20
C TYR A 517 36.63 24.00 -3.68
N TYR A 518 35.67 23.31 -4.29
CA TYR A 518 34.25 23.39 -3.96
C TYR A 518 33.81 22.05 -3.36
N PRO A 519 33.35 22.00 -2.10
CA PRO A 519 32.81 20.78 -1.49
C PRO A 519 31.60 20.24 -2.25
N ASP A 520 31.37 18.93 -2.22
CA ASP A 520 30.31 18.34 -3.04
C ASP A 520 28.91 18.75 -2.53
N LEU A 521 28.64 18.68 -1.22
CA LEU A 521 27.32 18.98 -0.65
C LEU A 521 27.39 19.66 0.73
N LEU A 522 26.51 20.63 0.97
CA LEU A 522 26.12 21.12 2.30
C LEU A 522 24.71 20.64 2.62
N VAL A 523 24.51 20.11 3.81
CA VAL A 523 23.24 19.54 4.27
C VAL A 523 22.78 20.26 5.52
N ALA A 524 21.52 20.68 5.53
CA ALA A 524 20.81 21.17 6.69
C ALA A 524 19.85 20.09 7.20
N THR A 525 20.01 19.67 8.44
CA THR A 525 19.09 18.72 9.09
C THR A 525 17.84 19.44 9.61
N THR A 526 16.77 18.69 9.88
CA THR A 526 15.51 19.24 10.39
C THR A 526 15.61 19.81 11.80
N ASP A 527 16.64 19.43 12.57
CA ASP A 527 16.98 20.03 13.85
C ASP A 527 17.97 21.21 13.75
N GLY A 528 18.22 21.69 12.52
CA GLY A 528 18.96 22.90 12.22
C GLY A 528 20.46 22.73 12.02
N ARG A 529 21.05 21.57 12.33
CA ARG A 529 22.50 21.35 12.23
C ARG A 529 23.00 21.36 10.79
N CYS A 530 24.24 21.81 10.61
CA CYS A 530 24.93 21.85 9.31
C CYS A 530 25.95 20.71 9.17
N VAL A 531 25.93 20.00 8.04
CA VAL A 531 26.92 18.97 7.69
C VAL A 531 27.47 19.21 6.29
N LEU A 532 28.79 19.31 6.14
CA LEU A 532 29.46 19.24 4.84
C LEU A 532 29.79 17.79 4.50
N ILE A 533 29.44 17.38 3.28
CA ILE A 533 29.65 16.03 2.76
C ILE A 533 30.58 16.11 1.55
N GLU A 534 31.71 15.41 1.63
CA GLU A 534 32.61 15.19 0.51
C GLU A 534 32.39 13.77 -0.04
N VAL A 535 32.03 13.66 -1.31
CA VAL A 535 31.75 12.39 -1.98
C VAL A 535 32.96 11.94 -2.77
N LYS A 536 33.65 10.90 -2.29
CA LYS A 536 34.82 10.32 -2.96
C LYS A 536 34.88 8.81 -2.74
N PRO A 537 35.37 8.02 -3.72
CA PRO A 537 35.70 6.62 -3.45
C PRO A 537 36.66 6.52 -2.26
N VAL A 538 36.41 5.60 -1.32
CA VAL A 538 37.14 5.54 -0.04
C VAL A 538 38.66 5.54 -0.22
N TYR A 539 39.20 4.76 -1.15
CA TYR A 539 40.65 4.69 -1.34
C TYR A 539 41.26 6.02 -1.82
N GLU A 540 40.50 6.86 -2.54
CA GLU A 540 40.99 8.15 -3.05
C GLU A 540 41.08 9.22 -1.95
N MET A 541 40.39 9.03 -0.83
CA MET A 541 40.40 9.95 0.32
C MET A 541 41.80 10.07 0.95
N ALA A 542 42.69 9.11 0.71
CA ALA A 542 44.07 9.12 1.19
C ALA A 542 45.07 9.71 0.19
N THR A 543 44.64 10.09 -1.03
CA THR A 543 45.55 10.76 -1.97
C THR A 543 45.93 12.15 -1.45
N ALA A 544 47.16 12.58 -1.72
CA ALA A 544 47.72 13.80 -1.17
C ALA A 544 46.85 15.04 -1.42
N VAL A 545 46.26 15.15 -2.62
CA VAL A 545 45.38 16.27 -2.98
C VAL A 545 44.08 16.24 -2.18
N ASN A 546 43.47 15.07 -2.00
CA ASN A 546 42.22 14.93 -1.26
C ASN A 546 42.46 15.06 0.26
N VAL A 547 43.62 14.66 0.77
CA VAL A 547 44.04 14.94 2.15
C VAL A 547 44.21 16.44 2.37
N ALA A 548 44.82 17.17 1.43
CA ALA A 548 44.94 18.63 1.51
C ALA A 548 43.57 19.33 1.48
N LYS A 549 42.67 18.92 0.57
CA LYS A 549 41.28 19.40 0.53
C LYS A 549 40.53 19.10 1.83
N TYR A 550 40.63 17.86 2.32
CA TYR A 550 39.99 17.43 3.57
C TYR A 550 40.44 18.29 4.76
N ARG A 551 41.74 18.55 4.90
CA ARG A 551 42.26 19.44 5.96
C ARG A 551 41.71 20.86 5.85
N ALA A 552 41.58 21.41 4.65
CA ALA A 552 41.04 22.74 4.44
C ALA A 552 39.55 22.83 4.82
N VAL A 553 38.73 21.85 4.41
CA VAL A 553 37.31 21.81 4.81
C VAL A 553 37.13 21.47 6.29
N GLU A 554 37.99 20.65 6.88
CA GLU A 554 38.00 20.38 8.32
C GLU A 554 38.27 21.65 9.14
N ALA A 555 39.27 22.45 8.73
CA ALA A 555 39.55 23.73 9.36
C ALA A 555 38.35 24.69 9.28
N LEU A 556 37.67 24.73 8.13
CA LEU A 556 36.44 25.50 7.94
C LEU A 556 35.30 25.02 8.84
N CYS A 557 35.06 23.70 8.90
CA CYS A 557 34.02 23.10 9.73
C CYS A 557 34.27 23.37 11.21
N ARG A 558 35.53 23.26 11.64
CA ARG A 558 35.96 23.57 13.01
C ARG A 558 35.71 25.04 13.37
N ALA A 559 36.04 25.97 12.47
CA ALA A 559 35.78 27.40 12.70
C ALA A 559 34.29 27.74 12.77
N ARG A 560 33.43 26.99 12.07
CA ARG A 560 31.99 27.26 11.98
C ARG A 560 31.11 26.38 12.87
N GLY A 561 31.68 25.40 13.58
CA GLY A 561 30.90 24.42 14.35
C GLY A 561 30.03 23.51 13.48
N TRP A 562 30.43 23.28 12.22
CA TRP A 562 29.73 22.39 11.29
C TRP A 562 30.27 20.96 11.38
N GLY A 563 29.42 19.99 11.03
CA GLY A 563 29.81 18.59 10.89
C GLY A 563 30.52 18.34 9.56
N LEU A 564 31.43 17.37 9.53
CA LEU A 564 32.11 16.93 8.31
C LEU A 564 32.03 15.41 8.16
N VAL A 565 31.71 14.94 6.95
CA VAL A 565 31.85 13.53 6.59
C VAL A 565 32.35 13.39 5.15
N ALA A 566 33.29 12.49 4.93
CA ALA A 566 33.70 12.06 3.59
C ALA A 566 33.21 10.63 3.35
N THR A 567 32.53 10.38 2.23
CA THR A 567 31.80 9.12 1.97
C THR A 567 31.80 8.71 0.50
N ASP A 568 31.70 7.42 0.22
CA ASP A 568 31.38 6.90 -1.12
C ASP A 568 29.89 6.53 -1.27
N GLY A 569 29.04 7.04 -0.36
CA GLY A 569 27.63 6.69 -0.28
C GLY A 569 27.35 5.42 0.54
N TRP A 570 28.36 4.58 0.82
CA TRP A 570 28.23 3.37 1.66
C TRP A 570 29.18 3.37 2.85
N ARG A 571 30.42 3.79 2.63
CA ARG A 571 31.53 3.77 3.57
C ARG A 571 32.05 5.18 3.75
N THR A 572 32.47 5.49 4.97
CA THR A 572 33.04 6.79 5.32
C THR A 572 34.56 6.72 5.38
N ARG A 573 35.21 7.89 5.43
CA ARG A 573 36.65 8.01 5.69
C ARG A 573 37.08 7.31 6.98
N ARG A 574 36.22 7.27 7.99
CA ARG A 574 36.46 6.62 9.29
C ARG A 574 36.83 5.14 9.14
N LEU A 575 36.29 4.46 8.11
CA LEU A 575 36.69 3.10 7.76
C LEU A 575 38.21 2.96 7.56
N LEU A 576 38.89 3.96 6.98
CA LEU A 576 40.34 3.94 6.77
C LEU A 576 41.10 4.25 8.06
N GLU A 577 40.58 5.16 8.87
CA GLU A 577 41.20 5.62 10.12
C GLU A 577 41.25 4.46 11.13
N ASP A 578 40.14 3.72 11.25
CA ASP A 578 39.98 2.60 12.18
C ASP A 578 40.44 1.26 11.59
N ARG A 579 40.91 1.22 10.33
CA ARG A 579 41.26 -0.02 9.64
C ARG A 579 42.47 -0.71 10.28
N PRO A 580 42.37 -1.96 10.77
CA PRO A 580 43.55 -2.71 11.17
C PRO A 580 44.41 -3.04 9.93
N VAL A 581 45.72 -2.83 10.06
CA VAL A 581 46.71 -3.15 9.02
C VAL A 581 47.78 -4.05 9.64
N ASP A 582 48.31 -4.99 8.86
CA ASP A 582 49.41 -5.86 9.29
C ASP A 582 50.64 -5.02 9.66
N GLY A 583 51.06 -5.08 10.92
CA GLY A 583 52.21 -4.33 11.42
C GLY A 583 53.53 -4.68 10.71
N ARG A 584 53.65 -5.87 10.11
CA ARG A 584 54.81 -6.25 9.28
C ARG A 584 54.85 -5.46 7.98
N LEU A 585 53.68 -5.23 7.36
CA LEU A 585 53.56 -4.44 6.15
C LEU A 585 53.86 -2.96 6.44
N GLU A 586 53.32 -2.46 7.56
CA GLU A 586 53.61 -1.11 8.05
C GLU A 586 55.11 -0.90 8.25
N ALA A 587 55.77 -1.78 9.01
CA ALA A 587 57.20 -1.71 9.28
C ALA A 587 58.05 -1.78 8.00
N ALA A 588 57.71 -2.66 7.06
CA ALA A 588 58.45 -2.82 5.81
C ALA A 588 58.37 -1.56 4.92
N LEU A 589 57.19 -0.92 4.85
CA LEU A 589 57.01 0.30 4.08
C LEU A 589 57.66 1.51 4.77
N ASP A 590 57.57 1.62 6.10
CA ASP A 590 58.27 2.66 6.88
C ASP A 590 59.79 2.56 6.68
N GLU A 591 60.38 1.36 6.76
CA GLU A 591 61.83 1.16 6.55
C GLU A 591 62.25 1.49 5.11
N ALA A 592 61.44 1.11 4.12
CA ALA A 592 61.69 1.46 2.72
C ALA A 592 61.64 2.98 2.49
N LEU A 593 60.66 3.67 3.10
CA LEU A 593 60.56 5.13 3.04
C LEU A 593 61.71 5.82 3.78
N ALA A 594 62.13 5.30 4.94
CA ALA A 594 63.26 5.84 5.69
C ALA A 594 64.58 5.76 4.91
N ARG A 595 64.77 4.71 4.10
CA ARG A 595 65.95 4.56 3.23
C ARG A 595 65.89 5.41 1.96
N GLY A 596 64.73 5.48 1.33
CA GLY A 596 64.58 6.05 -0.02
C GLY A 596 63.99 7.46 -0.11
N GLY A 597 63.34 7.95 0.96
CA GLY A 597 62.58 9.21 1.00
C GLY A 597 61.30 9.22 0.14
N GLU A 598 61.32 8.55 -1.01
CA GLU A 598 60.23 8.43 -1.97
C GLU A 598 60.26 7.04 -2.62
N LEU A 599 59.07 6.42 -2.76
CA LEU A 599 58.89 5.12 -3.38
C LEU A 599 57.97 5.21 -4.61
N THR A 600 58.38 4.57 -5.69
CA THR A 600 57.52 4.21 -6.83
C THR A 600 56.67 2.98 -6.50
N TRP A 601 55.66 2.68 -7.34
CA TRP A 601 54.83 1.49 -7.15
C TRP A 601 55.66 0.19 -7.11
N HIS A 602 56.67 0.06 -7.98
CA HIS A 602 57.55 -1.11 -8.00
C HIS A 602 58.34 -1.25 -6.69
N GLN A 603 58.80 -0.15 -6.11
CA GLN A 603 59.51 -0.18 -4.82
C GLN A 603 58.56 -0.46 -3.65
N VAL A 604 57.34 0.06 -3.66
CA VAL A 604 56.29 -0.30 -2.69
C VAL A 604 55.99 -1.80 -2.74
N ARG A 605 55.86 -2.37 -3.95
CA ARG A 605 55.67 -3.81 -4.13
C ARG A 605 56.86 -4.64 -3.68
N ALA A 606 58.07 -4.20 -3.97
CA ALA A 606 59.29 -4.88 -3.54
C ALA A 606 59.42 -4.88 -2.00
N ALA A 607 59.13 -3.74 -1.36
CA ALA A 607 59.15 -3.60 0.10
C ALA A 607 58.08 -4.47 0.78
N ALA A 608 56.86 -4.53 0.23
CA ALA A 608 55.81 -5.42 0.74
C ALA A 608 56.17 -6.91 0.58
N GLY A 609 56.93 -7.28 -0.47
CA GLY A 609 57.32 -8.66 -0.73
C GLY A 609 56.11 -9.59 -0.88
N ALA A 610 56.07 -10.65 -0.06
CA ALA A 610 54.97 -11.62 -0.02
C ALA A 610 53.78 -11.18 0.86
N LEU A 611 53.88 -10.03 1.56
CA LEU A 611 52.82 -9.54 2.44
C LEU A 611 51.60 -9.09 1.60
N PRO A 612 50.37 -9.34 2.07
CA PRO A 612 49.16 -8.91 1.38
C PRO A 612 49.05 -7.38 1.40
N LEU A 613 49.20 -6.73 0.24
CA LEU A 613 49.04 -5.29 0.08
C LEU A 613 47.74 -4.98 -0.69
N LYS A 614 46.68 -4.58 0.05
CA LYS A 614 45.43 -4.08 -0.55
C LYS A 614 45.41 -2.56 -0.59
N SER A 615 44.68 -1.97 -1.55
CA SER A 615 44.60 -0.51 -1.70
C SER A 615 44.07 0.22 -0.46
N LEU A 616 43.12 -0.39 0.27
CA LEU A 616 42.60 0.19 1.52
C LEU A 616 43.61 0.11 2.67
N ASP A 617 44.46 -0.92 2.70
CA ASP A 617 45.52 -1.04 3.72
C ASP A 617 46.56 0.06 3.52
N LEU A 618 46.97 0.28 2.26
CA LEU A 618 47.84 1.40 1.92
C LEU A 618 47.20 2.75 2.26
N ALA A 619 45.94 2.97 1.88
CA ALA A 619 45.23 4.20 2.18
C ALA A 619 45.13 4.47 3.69
N ALA A 620 44.87 3.43 4.50
CA ALA A 620 44.86 3.53 5.95
C ALA A 620 46.23 3.90 6.52
N LEU A 621 47.31 3.24 6.06
CA LEU A 621 48.68 3.59 6.48
C LEU A 621 49.05 5.01 6.09
N VAL A 622 48.70 5.45 4.88
CA VAL A 622 48.93 6.82 4.41
C VAL A 622 48.30 7.84 5.35
N LEU A 623 47.04 7.62 5.76
CA LEU A 623 46.36 8.52 6.70
C LEU A 623 46.97 8.45 8.11
N ARG A 624 47.24 7.25 8.63
CA ARG A 624 47.79 7.03 9.98
C ARG A 624 49.18 7.60 10.16
N ARG A 625 50.05 7.46 9.15
CA ARG A 625 51.46 7.88 9.19
C ARG A 625 51.68 9.28 8.62
N GLY A 626 50.64 9.91 8.08
CA GLY A 626 50.73 11.20 7.42
C GLY A 626 51.61 11.19 6.16
N TRP A 627 51.75 10.04 5.50
CA TRP A 627 52.51 9.93 4.25
C TRP A 627 51.83 10.71 3.12
N VAL A 628 52.61 11.05 2.09
CA VAL A 628 52.11 11.75 0.89
C VAL A 628 51.99 10.75 -0.26
N TRP A 629 50.77 10.49 -0.70
CA TRP A 629 50.49 9.53 -1.78
C TRP A 629 49.93 10.19 -3.04
N ARG A 630 50.64 10.07 -4.17
CA ARG A 630 50.17 10.45 -5.50
C ARG A 630 49.94 9.20 -6.35
N THR A 631 48.90 9.22 -7.16
CA THR A 631 48.58 8.12 -8.09
C THR A 631 49.14 8.34 -9.48
N HIS A 632 49.38 9.60 -9.89
CA HIS A 632 49.83 9.96 -11.24
C HIS A 632 50.88 11.10 -11.22
N PRO A 633 52.17 10.80 -11.51
CA PRO A 633 52.76 9.46 -11.49
C PRO A 633 52.71 8.89 -10.06
N TYR A 634 52.67 7.56 -9.94
CA TYR A 634 52.58 6.92 -8.62
C TYR A 634 53.81 7.25 -7.79
N ARG A 635 53.61 7.87 -6.63
CA ARG A 635 54.65 8.20 -5.63
C ARG A 635 54.11 8.11 -4.21
N LEU A 636 54.89 7.48 -3.34
CA LEU A 636 54.66 7.47 -1.89
C LEU A 636 55.86 8.10 -1.21
N ARG A 637 55.65 9.14 -0.40
CA ARG A 637 56.72 9.86 0.32
C ARG A 637 56.44 9.88 1.82
N SER A 638 57.48 9.97 2.63
CA SER A 638 57.32 10.32 4.04
C SER A 638 56.69 11.72 4.15
N GLY A 639 55.76 11.88 5.08
CA GLY A 639 55.25 13.21 5.41
C GLY A 639 56.31 13.98 6.19
N ALA A 640 56.40 15.29 5.99
CA ALA A 640 57.08 16.12 6.97
C ALA A 640 56.35 15.99 8.32
N PRO A 641 57.05 15.94 9.47
CA PRO A 641 56.39 16.06 10.76
C PRO A 641 55.57 17.36 10.73
N ALA A 642 54.31 17.29 11.18
CA ALA A 642 53.41 18.43 11.15
C ALA A 642 54.04 19.60 11.92
N SER A 643 54.65 20.54 11.21
CA SER A 643 54.86 21.88 11.73
C SER A 643 53.46 22.43 11.97
N VAL A 644 53.10 22.60 13.24
CA VAL A 644 51.94 23.38 13.66
C VAL A 644 51.95 24.64 12.79
N PRO A 645 50.93 24.90 11.96
CA PRO A 645 50.87 26.17 11.28
C PRO A 645 50.92 27.22 12.37
N ALA A 646 51.89 28.12 12.33
CA ALA A 646 51.80 29.35 13.08
C ALA A 646 50.39 29.88 12.81
N LEU A 647 49.63 30.13 13.88
CA LEU A 647 48.41 30.92 13.82
C LEU A 647 48.80 32.23 13.12
N LEU A 648 48.64 32.26 11.81
CA LEU A 648 48.66 33.47 11.03
C LEU A 648 47.35 34.15 11.40
N SER A 649 47.52 35.14 12.27
CA SER A 649 46.63 36.24 12.63
C SER A 649 45.27 36.26 11.94
N ASP A 650 44.25 36.26 12.79
CA ASP A 650 42.85 36.64 12.59
C ASP A 650 42.15 36.18 11.30
N PRO A 651 41.08 35.37 11.40
CA PRO A 651 40.12 35.30 10.30
C PRO A 651 39.55 36.71 10.09
N ALA A 652 39.63 37.21 8.86
CA ALA A 652 38.92 38.42 8.47
C ALA A 652 37.46 38.32 8.95
N PRO A 653 36.88 39.40 9.51
CA PRO A 653 35.54 39.38 10.07
C PRO A 653 34.52 38.92 9.02
N ALA A 654 33.43 38.34 9.51
CA ALA A 654 32.35 37.72 8.76
C ALA A 654 31.48 38.71 7.93
N SER A 655 32.08 39.72 7.28
CA SER A 655 31.35 40.74 6.51
C SER A 655 31.44 40.63 5.00
N ASP A 656 32.31 39.79 4.42
CA ASP A 656 32.46 39.74 2.96
C ASP A 656 31.72 38.54 2.34
N PHE A 657 30.42 38.48 2.62
CA PHE A 657 29.48 38.12 1.56
C PHE A 657 29.30 39.39 0.72
N THR A 658 30.03 39.54 -0.38
CA THR A 658 29.55 40.42 -1.44
C THR A 658 28.44 39.68 -2.18
N PRO A 659 27.15 40.04 -2.02
CA PRO A 659 26.16 39.63 -3.01
C PRO A 659 26.60 40.24 -4.34
N VAL A 660 26.71 39.42 -5.38
CA VAL A 660 26.68 39.96 -6.74
C VAL A 660 25.30 40.57 -6.91
N SER A 661 25.21 41.89 -6.79
CA SER A 661 24.03 42.64 -7.19
C SER A 661 23.66 42.25 -8.61
N ALA A 662 22.43 41.80 -8.79
CA ALA A 662 21.82 41.68 -10.10
C ALA A 662 21.99 43.01 -10.86
N PRO A 663 22.32 43.00 -12.17
CA PRO A 663 22.28 44.22 -12.95
C PRO A 663 20.82 44.74 -12.96
N ALA A 664 20.66 46.02 -12.61
CA ALA A 664 19.40 46.74 -12.72
C ALA A 664 18.90 46.74 -14.18
N PRO A 665 17.58 46.83 -14.41
CA PRO A 665 17.01 46.74 -15.75
C PRO A 665 17.35 48.02 -16.52
N ASP A 666 18.22 47.90 -17.51
CA ASP A 666 18.42 48.99 -18.46
C ASP A 666 17.25 49.00 -19.45
N ALA A 667 16.49 50.08 -19.40
CA ALA A 667 15.38 50.35 -20.28
C ALA A 667 15.93 50.83 -21.62
N SER A 668 16.07 49.93 -22.59
CA SER A 668 16.09 50.25 -24.02
C SER A 668 16.00 48.97 -24.84
N ALA A 669 14.79 48.68 -25.34
CA ALA A 669 14.61 47.76 -26.44
C ALA A 669 15.13 48.40 -27.74
N PRO A 670 15.82 47.61 -28.58
CA PRO A 670 15.56 47.68 -30.00
C PRO A 670 15.22 46.29 -30.56
N ASP A 671 14.04 46.24 -31.16
CA ASP A 671 13.63 45.52 -32.36
C ASP A 671 14.27 44.15 -32.65
N ALA A 672 13.49 43.09 -32.40
CA ALA A 672 13.81 41.71 -32.78
C ALA A 672 13.49 41.48 -34.25
N SER A 673 14.42 41.82 -35.15
CA SER A 673 14.36 41.37 -36.54
C SER A 673 15.75 41.36 -37.21
N ALA A 674 16.66 40.51 -36.74
CA ALA A 674 17.89 40.15 -37.48
C ALA A 674 18.43 38.76 -37.06
N PRO A 675 18.89 37.90 -38.00
CA PRO A 675 19.44 36.58 -37.70
C PRO A 675 20.87 36.67 -37.12
N PRO A 676 21.33 35.66 -36.34
CA PRO A 676 22.64 35.68 -35.71
C PRO A 676 23.79 35.56 -36.75
N PRO A 677 24.96 36.17 -36.50
CA PRO A 677 26.12 36.08 -37.39
C PRO A 677 26.78 34.69 -37.34
N PRO A 678 27.43 34.25 -38.44
CA PRO A 678 28.10 32.94 -38.50
C PRO A 678 29.37 32.90 -37.63
N PRO A 679 29.78 31.69 -37.17
CA PRO A 679 30.97 31.52 -36.33
C PRO A 679 32.27 31.83 -37.11
N PRO A 680 33.33 32.30 -36.42
CA PRO A 680 34.61 32.63 -37.06
C PRO A 680 35.37 31.37 -37.52
N PRO A 681 36.21 31.48 -38.57
CA PRO A 681 36.97 30.35 -39.08
C PRO A 681 38.12 29.94 -38.13
N PRO A 682 38.49 28.65 -38.09
CA PRO A 682 39.61 28.18 -37.26
C PRO A 682 40.96 28.69 -37.80
N SER A 683 41.81 29.21 -36.91
CA SER A 683 43.21 29.53 -37.24
C SER A 683 44.05 28.25 -37.38
N PRO A 684 45.00 28.21 -38.33
CA PRO A 684 45.76 27.01 -38.64
C PRO A 684 47.00 26.86 -37.74
N GLY A 685 47.32 25.62 -37.39
CA GLY A 685 48.66 25.22 -36.98
C GLY A 685 48.84 24.91 -35.49
N THR A 686 48.51 23.68 -35.10
CA THR A 686 49.29 22.87 -34.14
C THR A 686 48.86 21.41 -34.35
N GLU A 687 49.72 20.60 -34.95
CA GLU A 687 49.52 19.16 -35.08
C GLU A 687 49.63 18.47 -33.70
N PRO A 688 48.71 17.55 -33.35
CA PRO A 688 48.89 16.67 -32.21
C PRO A 688 49.56 15.35 -32.60
N ILE A 689 50.60 15.00 -31.85
CA ILE A 689 51.27 13.69 -31.81
C ILE A 689 50.27 12.63 -31.26
N PRO A 690 50.18 11.42 -31.85
CA PRO A 690 49.18 10.43 -31.48
C PRO A 690 49.58 9.70 -30.19
N LEU A 691 48.72 9.79 -29.17
CA LEU A 691 48.71 8.88 -28.04
C LEU A 691 47.50 7.96 -28.19
N PHE A 692 47.80 6.66 -28.32
CA PHE A 692 46.92 5.49 -28.32
C PHE A 692 46.36 5.03 -29.68
N PRO A 693 46.32 3.69 -29.93
CA PRO A 693 45.96 3.12 -31.22
C PRO A 693 44.46 3.28 -31.47
N GLU A 694 44.12 3.62 -32.72
CA GLU A 694 42.75 3.65 -33.22
C GLU A 694 42.05 2.31 -32.96
N VAL A 695 41.06 2.31 -32.07
CA VAL A 695 40.02 1.29 -32.09
C VAL A 695 39.06 1.72 -33.19
N SER A 696 39.19 1.10 -34.36
CA SER A 696 38.21 1.24 -35.44
C SER A 696 36.79 1.08 -34.86
N PRO A 697 35.81 1.93 -35.19
CA PRO A 697 34.45 1.74 -34.76
C PRO A 697 34.00 0.38 -35.30
N ARG A 698 33.76 -0.59 -34.41
CA ARG A 698 33.17 -1.87 -34.80
C ARG A 698 31.86 -1.55 -35.50
N ARG A 699 31.82 -1.74 -36.82
CA ARG A 699 30.59 -1.73 -37.61
C ARG A 699 29.54 -2.51 -36.83
N ARG A 700 28.44 -1.85 -36.49
CA ARG A 700 27.30 -2.46 -35.82
C ARG A 700 26.77 -3.54 -36.77
N VAL A 701 27.09 -4.80 -36.54
CA VAL A 701 26.61 -5.91 -37.37
C VAL A 701 25.15 -6.15 -36.99
N VAL A 702 24.23 -5.69 -37.84
CA VAL A 702 22.82 -6.00 -37.68
C VAL A 702 22.59 -7.44 -38.15
N PRO A 703 22.16 -8.37 -37.27
CA PRO A 703 21.93 -9.76 -37.64
C PRO A 703 20.70 -9.91 -38.52
N SER A 704 20.71 -10.89 -39.42
CA SER A 704 19.52 -11.27 -40.18
C SER A 704 18.45 -11.89 -39.29
N PRO A 705 17.16 -11.84 -39.70
CA PRO A 705 16.08 -12.51 -38.96
C PRO A 705 16.33 -14.00 -38.68
N ALA A 706 17.01 -14.70 -39.59
CA ALA A 706 17.37 -16.10 -39.43
C ALA A 706 18.45 -16.31 -38.35
N GLU A 707 19.46 -15.44 -38.27
CA GLU A 707 20.51 -15.49 -37.25
C GLU A 707 19.97 -15.16 -35.86
N VAL A 708 18.99 -14.26 -35.76
CA VAL A 708 18.31 -13.94 -34.50
C VAL A 708 17.55 -15.16 -33.97
N GLU A 709 16.81 -15.89 -34.82
CA GLU A 709 16.10 -17.10 -34.39
C GLU A 709 17.05 -18.27 -34.10
N ALA A 710 18.14 -18.42 -34.85
CA ALA A 710 19.16 -19.45 -34.62
C ALA A 710 19.91 -19.27 -33.28
N ALA A 711 20.01 -18.03 -32.79
CA ALA A 711 20.67 -17.70 -31.52
C ALA A 711 19.81 -17.95 -30.27
N ARG A 712 18.62 -18.53 -30.43
CA ARG A 712 17.68 -18.82 -29.32
C ARG A 712 18.24 -19.90 -28.40
N THR A 713 18.21 -19.64 -27.10
CA THR A 713 18.64 -20.61 -26.07
C THR A 713 17.67 -21.79 -25.97
N ALA A 714 18.11 -22.90 -25.37
CA ALA A 714 17.28 -24.08 -25.13
C ALA A 714 16.01 -23.79 -24.30
N ALA A 715 16.02 -22.74 -23.47
CA ALA A 715 14.86 -22.26 -22.71
C ALA A 715 13.91 -21.36 -23.53
N GLY A 716 14.16 -21.18 -24.82
CA GLY A 716 13.30 -20.44 -25.73
C GLY A 716 13.44 -18.91 -25.68
N GLY A 717 14.50 -18.36 -25.07
CA GLY A 717 14.78 -16.92 -25.00
C GLY A 717 16.19 -16.52 -25.48
N TRP A 718 16.55 -15.24 -25.34
CA TRP A 718 17.88 -14.67 -25.68
C TRP A 718 18.56 -14.14 -24.43
N THR A 719 19.88 -14.30 -24.36
CA THR A 719 20.69 -13.80 -23.24
C THR A 719 20.89 -12.29 -23.32
N ARG A 720 21.17 -11.65 -22.18
CA ARG A 720 21.50 -10.21 -22.10
C ARG A 720 22.70 -9.84 -22.98
N ALA A 721 23.70 -10.71 -23.09
CA ALA A 721 24.88 -10.48 -23.93
C ALA A 721 24.56 -10.50 -25.42
N GLN A 722 23.70 -11.42 -25.87
CA GLN A 722 23.23 -11.48 -27.26
C GLN A 722 22.42 -10.22 -27.63
N LEU A 723 21.51 -9.79 -26.76
CA LEU A 723 20.71 -8.58 -26.98
C LEU A 723 21.57 -7.31 -27.00
N ALA A 724 22.55 -7.20 -26.09
CA ALA A 724 23.48 -6.07 -26.07
C ALA A 724 24.35 -6.02 -27.34
N ALA A 725 24.79 -7.17 -27.87
CA ALA A 725 25.56 -7.26 -29.11
C ALA A 725 24.76 -6.75 -30.33
N TRP A 726 23.44 -6.88 -30.30
CA TRP A 726 22.52 -6.36 -31.33
C TRP A 726 21.96 -4.97 -31.00
N GLY A 727 22.43 -4.33 -29.92
CA GLY A 727 21.95 -3.01 -29.51
C GLY A 727 20.53 -2.98 -28.92
N VAL A 728 20.01 -4.12 -28.47
CA VAL A 728 18.69 -4.24 -27.82
C VAL A 728 18.85 -4.12 -26.30
N ALA A 729 18.11 -3.20 -25.70
CA ALA A 729 18.10 -2.98 -24.25
C ALA A 729 17.52 -4.19 -23.48
N TRP A 730 17.94 -4.38 -22.23
CA TRP A 730 17.41 -5.41 -21.32
C TRP A 730 16.53 -4.77 -20.23
N PRO A 731 15.31 -5.29 -19.97
CA PRO A 731 14.62 -6.37 -20.68
C PRO A 731 14.18 -5.97 -22.09
N ALA A 732 14.08 -6.96 -23.00
CA ALA A 732 13.80 -6.68 -24.41
C ALA A 732 12.40 -6.05 -24.60
N PRO A 733 12.29 -4.86 -25.22
CA PRO A 733 11.02 -4.17 -25.40
C PRO A 733 10.14 -4.89 -26.44
N LYS A 734 8.81 -4.77 -26.33
CA LYS A 734 7.88 -5.37 -27.30
C LYS A 734 8.20 -4.90 -28.73
N GLY A 735 8.34 -5.85 -29.67
CA GLY A 735 8.63 -5.56 -31.08
C GLY A 735 10.12 -5.39 -31.45
N TRP A 736 11.06 -5.63 -30.53
CA TRP A 736 12.50 -5.53 -30.80
C TRP A 736 12.98 -6.35 -32.01
N LYS A 737 12.37 -7.52 -32.24
CA LYS A 737 12.68 -8.39 -33.39
C LYS A 737 12.29 -7.78 -34.73
N GLN A 738 11.12 -7.13 -34.79
CA GLN A 738 10.62 -6.48 -36.00
C GLN A 738 11.50 -5.27 -36.37
N ARG A 739 12.00 -4.56 -35.35
CA ARG A 739 12.95 -3.46 -35.53
C ARG A 739 14.28 -3.94 -36.11
N LEU A 740 14.89 -5.00 -35.55
CA LEU A 740 16.12 -5.57 -36.11
C LEU A 740 15.95 -6.09 -37.54
N ALA A 741 14.79 -6.71 -37.85
CA ALA A 741 14.49 -7.15 -39.20
C ALA A 741 14.37 -5.99 -40.19
N GLN A 742 13.79 -4.86 -39.76
CA GLN A 742 13.69 -3.63 -40.56
C GLN A 742 15.06 -2.97 -40.75
N GLU A 743 15.88 -2.88 -39.70
CA GLU A 743 17.24 -2.34 -39.76
C GLU A 743 18.15 -3.16 -40.68
N TRP A 744 18.03 -4.49 -40.67
CA TRP A 744 18.76 -5.36 -41.57
C TRP A 744 18.29 -5.24 -43.03
N ALA A 745 16.98 -5.08 -43.26
CA ALA A 745 16.44 -4.86 -44.59
C ALA A 745 16.82 -3.48 -45.17
N ALA A 746 16.94 -2.46 -44.31
CA ALA A 746 17.36 -1.11 -44.68
C ALA A 746 18.87 -0.99 -44.93
N GLY A 747 19.68 -1.93 -44.42
CA GLY A 747 21.13 -1.99 -44.62
C GLY A 747 21.58 -2.88 -45.78
N ARG A 748 20.67 -3.36 -46.63
CA ARG A 748 20.94 -4.19 -47.82
C ARG A 748 21.05 -3.37 -49.09
#